data_AF-A0A947FTG5-F1
#
_entry.id   AF-A0A947FTG5-F1
#
_cell.length_a   1.000
_cell.length_b   1.000
_cell.length_c   1.000
_cell.angle_alpha   90.00
_cell.angle_beta   90.00
_cell.angle_gamma   90.00
#
_symmetry.space_group_name_H-M   'P 1'
#
loop_
_entity.id
_entity.type
_entity.pdbx_description
1 polymer ?
#
loop_
_entity_poly.entity_id
_entity_poly.type
_entity_poly.pdbx_seq_one_letter_code
_entity_poly.pdbx_strand_id
1 'polypeptide(L)'
;IHFFGVMMRFWQYITLLGLVVACFGPGAGVSAQGPDIRNIRPHVMLLVDTSGSMERKPNCLCTTPACLECLPVCAAGTYEQNRWSTVAQALTGEFIPYECNADLRIGGIYSGEYDEGYFLPHIQLPQEIPTYGGSQSANGVLDTYIERIKFGLMTFDSIGTLNDRPPLVSQADFLLVPFPAESSGTKGMYSYGVDRPFSFPGALTTFMLNSGARSPSAPEGGLVTVGADSTASMATTNAAIQATVLGDSGLSKNPLRPYGATPTAGLVTDLQYFLQTDPDIIQKTADPGPGDPYYGCRPRSAVLITDGFPNGDMRGSPVNCQALGNPVGATGCPFEEVADTVAAMVASDDLNKFYVIGFALDGDATKVAAVEALLDDIASVGDTTEAFLVADRAELVTALSFIFNEQNAGATSRTAPVLTGASPGLIESEFISGFNASLDSTDPWDGVLERRRFLCVDGLPEPQDVEDQDRFHEVLNAQSSAPSSVEPWGGSSSKVSFTGGFPRNLWTVLPDDPADINEHLTGAGENKLTTASLDLPDRGSAIIDQRAGEFSRAIDPEYLLGVGSTDTAFRDTVVEWVHGAPGSGREDERLGDIYHSTPAIVGPLVDDLDDTSYNDWRLGFGHQLSPDPVEDLTTDGWQLSERPRVIYASSNDGVIHAFLADDYPAGAFTAADNLEEFACADNKDAGTELWGFIAPMFLDDLDDMLAGGSKQWYGDGSIQIRNLYDVRSFASGQGGATNVWRTVLFLSFRNGGNGMVALDVTNPCKPEFLWQFTHPNLGDTYGQPTAAQIFVEGGDDGSGGPAFLSRQSRGVIVLPGGQGVENASSFPVPVGPQFPQDMVDADGNSISARPNRREWRDESTVPARVRHGRMLYFIDLVTGTLIEQLDQDTFPAPLTGAVSVYRGDTGTVASAAYTVDADGVLWRVDLSSTEPADWTAEALHDLYYDEASDVAEPTFYPLALTSDPRGRVVILTGTGNIDVLDDSTAINKVVSVTENLTFDIGGAVDSVAGRLNWEIELEDGEQMTGPIELFGGQVFFGTFKSANGTAIDACPFGGSRIFGLNYLDDPTSAGTPVPLLVDSLSNPTFVLDQNDLPQLENALLVGLQVAQAPVCVTTTSIPIVDPFDGTTGTLQMPVATSGREYKLMGHLSGSAGVPVNQLAINILEQGIQAPEAFTVVSGMADTLE
;
A
#
# COMPACT_ATOMS: atom_id res chain seq x y z
N ILE A 1 54.78 -56.42 39.01
CA ILE A 1 54.48 -56.01 40.40
C ILE A 1 53.12 -55.32 40.33
N HIS A 2 52.02 -56.09 40.31
CA HIS A 2 51.12 -56.35 41.46
C HIS A 2 50.27 -55.09 41.79
N PHE A 3 48.94 -55.01 41.69
CA PHE A 3 47.83 -55.97 41.76
C PHE A 3 46.54 -55.34 41.17
N PHE A 4 45.67 -56.17 40.56
CA PHE A 4 44.20 -56.10 40.31
C PHE A 4 43.39 -54.95 40.92
N GLY A 5 42.29 -54.42 40.37
CA GLY A 5 41.30 -54.86 39.37
C GLY A 5 39.94 -54.20 39.69
N VAL A 6 39.01 -54.13 38.73
CA VAL A 6 37.64 -53.52 38.78
C VAL A 6 37.69 -52.00 38.53
N MET A 7 37.22 -51.39 37.44
CA MET A 7 36.05 -51.56 36.59
C MET A 7 36.42 -51.38 35.11
N MET A 8 36.22 -52.42 34.29
CA MET A 8 36.33 -52.37 32.83
C MET A 8 35.12 -53.12 32.28
N ARG A 9 34.16 -52.37 31.73
CA ARG A 9 32.93 -52.75 30.99
C ARG A 9 32.06 -51.49 31.09
N PHE A 10 32.05 -50.55 30.16
CA PHE A 10 31.73 -50.68 28.75
C PHE A 10 32.22 -49.39 28.07
N TRP A 11 33.19 -49.49 27.16
CA TRP A 11 33.44 -48.46 26.16
C TRP A 11 33.95 -49.18 24.91
N GLN A 12 33.48 -48.75 23.75
CA GLN A 12 33.70 -49.29 22.40
C GLN A 12 32.67 -50.35 21.95
N TYR A 13 31.56 -49.90 21.34
CA TYR A 13 31.39 -49.88 19.87
C TYR A 13 30.00 -49.32 19.49
N ILE A 14 29.97 -48.55 18.39
CA ILE A 14 28.83 -48.18 17.50
C ILE A 14 28.03 -46.93 17.94
N THR A 15 28.29 -45.74 17.36
CA THR A 15 27.64 -45.12 16.17
C THR A 15 26.11 -44.98 16.23
N LEU A 16 25.66 -43.76 15.89
CA LEU A 16 24.29 -43.23 15.74
C LEU A 16 23.58 -42.66 17.00
N LEU A 17 22.97 -41.48 16.75
CA LEU A 17 22.02 -40.67 17.54
C LEU A 17 22.55 -39.75 18.66
N GLY A 18 22.37 -38.44 18.42
CA GLY A 18 21.83 -37.49 19.41
C GLY A 18 22.83 -36.72 20.28
N LEU A 19 23.04 -35.44 19.97
CA LEU A 19 22.65 -34.26 20.79
C LEU A 19 23.50 -33.04 20.38
N VAL A 20 22.95 -32.20 19.51
CA VAL A 20 23.25 -30.77 19.50
C VAL A 20 22.33 -30.16 20.55
N VAL A 21 22.88 -29.88 21.74
CA VAL A 21 22.23 -28.96 22.68
C VAL A 21 22.59 -27.56 22.20
N ALA A 22 21.72 -26.99 21.36
CA ALA A 22 21.67 -25.55 21.18
C ALA A 22 21.11 -24.96 22.49
N CYS A 23 21.87 -24.10 23.14
CA CYS A 23 21.37 -23.27 24.23
C CYS A 23 20.29 -22.35 23.66
N PHE A 24 19.02 -22.70 23.86
CA PHE A 24 17.92 -21.75 23.81
C PHE A 24 18.01 -20.86 25.06
N GLY A 25 18.62 -19.69 24.91
CA GLY A 25 18.23 -18.54 25.72
C GLY A 25 16.94 -17.95 25.13
N PRO A 26 16.01 -17.44 25.95
CA PRO A 26 14.92 -16.64 25.40
C PRO A 26 15.56 -15.40 24.78
N GLY A 27 15.52 -15.29 23.45
CA GLY A 27 15.77 -14.02 22.79
C GLY A 27 14.74 -13.03 23.33
N ALA A 28 15.20 -11.88 23.82
CA ALA A 28 14.32 -10.75 24.04
C ALA A 28 13.66 -10.46 22.69
N GLY A 29 12.33 -10.59 22.62
CA GLY A 29 11.58 -10.17 21.46
C GLY A 29 11.71 -8.66 21.36
N VAL A 30 12.48 -8.18 20.40
CA VAL A 30 12.40 -6.79 19.97
C VAL A 30 11.07 -6.70 19.21
N SER A 31 10.08 -6.05 19.82
CA SER A 31 8.81 -5.73 19.18
C SER A 31 9.06 -4.63 18.14
N ALA A 32 9.69 -4.96 17.02
CA ALA A 32 9.59 -4.14 15.82
C ALA A 32 8.17 -4.32 15.27
N GLN A 33 7.38 -3.26 15.33
CA GLN A 33 6.03 -3.24 14.77
C GLN A 33 6.16 -3.42 13.25
N GLY A 34 5.50 -4.43 12.68
CA GLY A 34 5.15 -4.39 11.27
C GLY A 34 4.09 -3.30 11.07
N PRO A 35 4.11 -2.55 9.95
CA PRO A 35 3.11 -1.55 9.61
C PRO A 35 1.74 -2.23 9.61
N ASP A 36 0.94 -1.89 10.61
CA ASP A 36 -0.35 -2.52 10.91
C ASP A 36 -1.45 -1.84 10.09
N ILE A 37 -2.34 -2.67 9.53
CA ILE A 37 -3.58 -2.33 8.83
C ILE A 37 -4.54 -1.47 9.68
N ARG A 38 -4.38 -1.46 11.02
CA ARG A 38 -5.16 -0.60 11.95
C ARG A 38 -4.57 0.80 12.21
N ASN A 39 -3.45 1.16 11.58
CA ASN A 39 -2.77 2.44 11.80
C ASN A 39 -2.59 2.75 13.31
N ILE A 40 -2.03 1.80 14.07
CA ILE A 40 -1.68 2.02 15.48
C ILE A 40 -0.48 2.96 15.52
N ARG A 41 -0.78 4.25 15.73
CA ARG A 41 0.22 5.32 15.71
C ARG A 41 1.19 5.21 16.88
N PRO A 42 2.51 5.27 16.67
CA PRO A 42 3.48 5.26 17.77
C PRO A 42 3.37 6.53 18.62
N HIS A 43 3.76 6.40 19.90
CA HIS A 43 3.94 7.53 20.80
C HIS A 43 5.37 8.06 20.69
N VAL A 44 5.52 9.36 20.42
CA VAL A 44 6.83 10.03 20.38
C VAL A 44 6.85 11.20 21.34
N MET A 45 7.71 11.11 22.36
CA MET A 45 7.96 12.22 23.30
C MET A 45 9.13 13.06 22.83
N LEU A 46 8.86 14.33 22.48
CA LEU A 46 9.88 15.32 22.17
C LEU A 46 10.42 15.93 23.46
N LEU A 47 11.70 15.66 23.74
CA LEU A 47 12.45 16.22 24.85
C LEU A 47 13.29 17.38 24.31
N VAL A 48 12.78 18.60 24.43
CA VAL A 48 13.39 19.77 23.78
C VAL A 48 14.20 20.57 24.78
N ASP A 49 15.47 20.82 24.45
CA ASP A 49 16.34 21.71 25.19
C ASP A 49 15.86 23.14 25.09
N THR A 50 15.55 23.71 26.25
CA THR A 50 15.11 25.09 26.40
C THR A 50 16.01 25.85 27.36
N SER A 51 17.29 25.46 27.43
CA SER A 51 18.30 26.13 28.24
C SER A 51 18.70 27.48 27.64
N GLY A 52 19.41 28.30 28.42
CA GLY A 52 19.83 29.62 27.95
C GLY A 52 20.81 29.60 26.77
N SER A 53 21.50 28.48 26.49
CA SER A 53 22.37 28.36 25.32
C SER A 53 21.61 28.42 23.99
N MET A 54 20.33 28.04 23.99
CA MET A 54 19.46 28.09 22.82
C MET A 54 19.19 29.52 22.31
N GLU A 55 19.49 30.55 23.12
CA GLU A 55 19.43 31.96 22.70
C GLU A 55 20.58 32.40 21.79
N ARG A 56 21.58 31.54 21.59
CA ARG A 56 22.75 31.83 20.75
C ARG A 56 22.53 31.39 19.30
N LYS A 57 23.30 31.99 18.39
CA LYS A 57 23.39 31.57 16.99
C LYS A 57 23.96 30.15 16.88
N PRO A 58 23.51 29.37 15.88
CA PRO A 58 24.22 28.17 15.45
C PRO A 58 25.65 28.50 14.99
N ASN A 59 26.57 27.54 15.10
CA ASN A 59 27.93 27.59 14.54
C ASN A 59 28.78 28.77 15.04
N CYS A 60 28.67 29.12 16.32
CA CYS A 60 29.39 30.24 16.93
C CYS A 60 30.35 29.84 18.06
N LEU A 61 31.63 30.20 17.89
CA LEU A 61 32.68 29.95 18.88
C LEU A 61 32.74 31.05 19.96
N CYS A 62 32.44 30.68 21.20
CA CYS A 62 32.61 31.55 22.36
C CYS A 62 34.10 31.85 22.63
N THR A 63 34.51 33.10 22.44
CA THR A 63 35.84 33.61 22.79
C THR A 63 35.85 34.41 24.10
N THR A 64 34.68 34.86 24.56
CA THR A 64 34.49 35.55 25.85
C THR A 64 33.73 34.67 26.87
N PRO A 65 33.96 34.86 28.19
CA PRO A 65 33.25 34.09 29.22
C PRO A 65 31.73 34.22 29.21
N ALA A 66 31.19 35.34 28.71
CA ALA A 66 29.75 35.58 28.60
C ALA A 66 29.18 35.17 27.23
N CYS A 67 30.04 34.91 26.24
CA CYS A 67 29.70 34.52 24.88
C CYS A 67 28.65 35.43 24.20
N LEU A 68 28.72 36.74 24.48
CA LEU A 68 27.77 37.72 23.95
C LEU A 68 27.95 37.92 22.43
N GLU A 69 29.13 37.59 21.89
CA GLU A 69 29.39 37.62 20.44
C GLU A 69 28.55 36.62 19.64
N CYS A 70 27.97 35.61 20.31
CA CYS A 70 27.13 34.59 19.69
C CYS A 70 25.63 34.90 19.78
N LEU A 71 25.24 36.11 20.19
CA LEU A 71 23.83 36.52 20.16
C LEU A 71 23.41 36.95 18.74
N PRO A 72 22.18 36.64 18.28
CA PRO A 72 21.67 37.05 16.99
C PRO A 72 21.53 38.57 16.86
N VAL A 73 21.72 39.10 15.64
CA VAL A 73 21.36 40.47 15.31
C VAL A 73 19.88 40.51 14.93
N CYS A 74 19.11 41.28 15.71
CA CYS A 74 17.69 41.53 15.49
C CYS A 74 17.49 42.99 15.06
N ALA A 75 17.81 43.29 13.80
CA ALA A 75 17.68 44.63 13.23
C ALA A 75 17.16 44.59 11.79
N ALA A 76 16.37 45.59 11.40
CA ALA A 76 15.76 45.68 10.08
C ALA A 76 16.80 45.56 8.94
N GLY A 77 16.63 44.57 8.07
CA GLY A 77 17.52 44.26 6.94
C GLY A 77 18.62 43.25 7.24
N THR A 78 18.80 42.85 8.50
CA THR A 78 19.76 41.82 8.95
C THR A 78 19.20 41.11 10.19
N TYR A 79 18.21 40.25 9.99
CA TYR A 79 17.65 39.37 11.03
C TYR A 79 18.38 38.02 10.99
N GLU A 80 18.95 37.62 12.12
CA GLU A 80 19.63 36.33 12.26
C GLU A 80 18.86 35.41 13.23
N GLN A 81 18.84 34.11 12.92
CA GLN A 81 18.19 33.10 13.75
C GLN A 81 19.10 32.68 14.92
N ASN A 82 18.49 32.36 16.06
CA ASN A 82 19.13 31.62 17.14
C ASN A 82 18.74 30.14 17.04
N ARG A 83 19.40 29.29 17.83
CA ARG A 83 19.10 27.85 17.87
C ARG A 83 17.64 27.58 18.20
N TRP A 84 17.07 28.32 19.17
CA TRP A 84 15.66 28.18 19.53
C TRP A 84 14.73 28.46 18.34
N SER A 85 14.95 29.53 17.58
CA SER A 85 14.08 29.85 16.44
C SER A 85 14.24 28.88 15.28
N THR A 86 15.39 28.24 15.14
CA THR A 86 15.57 27.12 14.19
C THR A 86 14.77 25.89 14.62
N VAL A 87 14.84 25.48 15.89
CA VAL A 87 14.05 24.34 16.41
C VAL A 87 12.55 24.64 16.34
N ALA A 88 12.11 25.84 16.74
CA ALA A 88 10.71 26.24 16.65
C ALA A 88 10.19 26.16 15.20
N GLN A 89 10.94 26.67 14.21
CA GLN A 89 10.55 26.58 12.80
C GLN A 89 10.66 25.17 12.20
N ALA A 90 11.50 24.29 12.74
CA ALA A 90 11.53 22.89 12.33
C ALA A 90 10.25 22.18 12.83
N LEU A 91 9.82 22.45 14.06
CA LEU A 91 8.64 21.83 14.67
C LEU A 91 7.31 22.39 14.13
N THR A 92 7.20 23.71 14.00
CA THR A 92 5.91 24.40 13.75
C THR A 92 5.86 25.11 12.39
N GLY A 93 6.90 24.99 11.57
CA GLY A 93 6.97 25.58 10.23
C GLY A 93 7.59 26.97 10.16
N GLU A 94 7.97 27.37 8.95
CA GLU A 94 8.82 28.53 8.68
C GLU A 94 8.09 29.88 8.76
N PHE A 95 8.79 30.91 9.22
CA PHE A 95 8.27 32.29 9.21
C PHE A 95 8.74 33.06 7.97
N ILE A 96 7.80 33.63 7.22
CA ILE A 96 8.05 34.33 5.96
C ILE A 96 7.50 35.77 6.01
N PRO A 97 8.37 36.80 6.08
CA PRO A 97 9.80 36.75 6.36
C PRO A 97 10.09 36.43 7.85
N TYR A 98 11.31 35.98 8.16
CA TYR A 98 11.78 35.88 9.54
C TYR A 98 12.20 37.25 10.08
N GLU A 99 11.63 37.64 11.22
CA GLU A 99 11.95 38.86 11.98
C GLU A 99 12.15 38.52 13.47
N CYS A 100 13.04 39.23 14.16
CA CYS A 100 13.22 39.04 15.61
C CYS A 100 13.42 40.37 16.33
N ASN A 101 13.18 40.38 17.64
CA ASN A 101 13.50 41.47 18.56
C ASN A 101 14.29 40.93 19.75
N ALA A 102 15.19 41.73 20.32
CA ALA A 102 15.93 41.37 21.52
C ALA A 102 15.45 42.21 22.73
N ASP A 103 14.96 41.55 23.78
CA ASP A 103 14.51 42.18 25.02
C ASP A 103 15.41 41.81 26.20
N LEU A 104 15.68 42.76 27.10
CA LEU A 104 16.60 42.59 28.24
C LEU A 104 15.95 41.89 29.45
N ARG A 105 14.71 41.42 29.32
CA ARG A 105 13.96 40.66 30.36
C ARG A 105 13.78 41.46 31.66
N ILE A 106 13.54 42.78 31.59
CA ILE A 106 13.39 43.66 32.77
C ILE A 106 12.06 44.41 32.72
N GLY A 107 11.23 44.25 33.75
CA GLY A 107 9.93 44.93 33.87
C GLY A 107 8.90 44.47 32.83
N GLY A 108 7.77 45.16 32.74
CA GLY A 108 6.72 44.80 31.78
C GLY A 108 6.19 43.38 32.00
N ILE A 109 6.21 42.55 30.94
CA ILE A 109 5.78 41.14 30.97
C ILE A 109 6.72 40.24 31.78
N TYR A 110 7.95 40.67 32.06
CA TYR A 110 8.93 39.89 32.82
C TYR A 110 8.80 40.11 34.34
N SER A 111 8.03 41.10 34.79
CA SER A 111 7.97 41.48 36.20
C SER A 111 7.38 40.37 37.08
N GLY A 112 8.20 39.72 37.90
CA GLY A 112 7.80 38.61 38.77
C GLY A 112 7.82 37.23 38.10
N GLU A 113 8.21 37.15 36.82
CA GLU A 113 8.35 35.91 36.05
C GLU A 113 9.70 35.23 36.29
N TYR A 114 9.81 33.93 35.95
CA TYR A 114 10.97 33.09 36.28
C TYR A 114 12.30 33.58 35.67
N ASP A 115 12.23 34.34 34.58
CA ASP A 115 13.38 34.83 33.83
C ASP A 115 13.67 36.32 33.99
N GLU A 116 13.03 37.00 34.95
CA GLU A 116 13.27 38.42 35.22
C GLU A 116 14.75 38.70 35.55
N GLY A 117 15.37 39.58 34.79
CA GLY A 117 16.76 39.98 35.00
C GLY A 117 17.79 38.91 34.61
N TYR A 118 17.40 37.90 33.83
CA TYR A 118 18.36 36.94 33.26
C TYR A 118 19.40 37.65 32.39
N PHE A 119 20.63 37.13 32.38
CA PHE A 119 21.77 37.83 31.79
C PHE A 119 21.81 37.76 30.25
N LEU A 120 21.12 36.80 29.64
CA LEU A 120 20.94 36.73 28.19
C LEU A 120 19.62 37.42 27.82
N PRO A 121 19.61 38.22 26.73
CA PRO A 121 18.36 38.78 26.23
C PRO A 121 17.43 37.67 25.75
N HIS A 122 16.12 37.92 25.82
CA HIS A 122 15.11 37.12 25.16
C HIS A 122 15.06 37.51 23.67
N ILE A 123 15.34 36.55 22.79
CA ILE A 123 15.17 36.75 21.35
C ILE A 123 13.76 36.30 20.97
N GLN A 124 12.90 37.28 20.74
CA GLN A 124 11.49 37.07 20.42
C GLN A 124 11.35 36.45 19.01
N LEU A 125 10.50 35.43 18.91
CA LEU A 125 10.06 34.88 17.62
C LEU A 125 9.16 35.89 16.87
N PRO A 126 9.05 35.80 15.53
CA PRO A 126 8.22 36.71 14.74
C PRO A 126 6.78 36.85 15.25
N GLN A 127 6.15 35.73 15.65
CA GLN A 127 4.79 35.67 16.21
C GLN A 127 4.61 36.52 17.49
N GLU A 128 5.69 36.73 18.26
CA GLU A 128 5.66 37.49 19.51
C GLU A 128 5.77 39.00 19.29
N ILE A 129 6.11 39.43 18.06
CA ILE A 129 6.29 40.84 17.71
C ILE A 129 4.92 41.44 17.38
N PRO A 130 4.41 42.42 18.15
CA PRO A 130 3.05 42.96 17.95
C PRO A 130 2.79 43.61 16.58
N THR A 131 3.84 43.89 15.81
CA THR A 131 3.78 44.53 14.49
C THR A 131 4.23 43.60 13.35
N TYR A 132 4.40 42.30 13.61
CA TYR A 132 4.77 41.34 12.57
C TYR A 132 3.67 41.26 11.50
N GLY A 133 4.07 41.39 10.23
CA GLY A 133 3.16 41.37 9.08
C GLY A 133 3.36 40.19 8.14
N GLY A 134 4.18 39.20 8.53
CA GLY A 134 4.44 37.99 7.76
C GLY A 134 3.47 36.85 8.12
N SER A 135 3.74 35.67 7.59
CA SER A 135 2.95 34.44 7.82
C SER A 135 3.85 33.28 8.21
N GLN A 136 3.28 32.28 8.88
CA GLN A 136 3.92 31.01 9.15
C GLN A 136 3.42 29.95 8.16
N SER A 137 4.34 29.21 7.55
CA SER A 137 4.04 28.08 6.66
C SER A 137 3.69 26.83 7.48
N ALA A 138 2.78 25.99 6.99
CA ALA A 138 2.39 24.72 7.62
C ALA A 138 3.35 23.56 7.25
N ASN A 139 4.66 23.82 7.22
CA ASN A 139 5.71 22.86 6.83
C ASN A 139 6.59 22.45 8.03
N GLY A 140 6.01 22.44 9.23
CA GLY A 140 6.67 21.96 10.45
C GLY A 140 6.41 20.48 10.65
N VAL A 141 7.40 19.76 11.19
CA VAL A 141 7.30 18.29 11.35
C VAL A 141 6.09 17.85 12.18
N LEU A 142 5.55 18.70 13.06
CA LEU A 142 4.37 18.36 13.85
C LEU A 142 3.07 18.35 13.01
N ASP A 143 2.98 19.20 12.00
CA ASP A 143 1.84 19.26 11.07
C ASP A 143 1.96 18.13 10.05
N THR A 144 3.17 17.96 9.54
CA THR A 144 3.61 16.93 8.62
C THR A 144 3.27 15.50 9.10
N TYR A 145 3.54 15.18 10.37
CA TYR A 145 3.31 13.82 10.91
C TYR A 145 2.03 13.69 11.76
N ILE A 146 1.13 14.68 11.71
CA ILE A 146 -0.02 14.75 12.64
C ILE A 146 -0.92 13.51 12.58
N GLU A 147 -1.08 12.89 11.41
CA GLU A 147 -1.96 11.72 11.23
C GLU A 147 -1.26 10.39 11.52
N ARG A 148 0.04 10.41 11.80
CA ARG A 148 0.92 9.23 11.83
C ARG A 148 1.50 8.99 13.20
N ILE A 149 1.81 10.06 13.93
CA ILE A 149 2.48 9.99 15.23
C ILE A 149 1.67 10.76 16.26
N LYS A 150 1.59 10.20 17.47
CA LYS A 150 1.08 10.92 18.62
C LYS A 150 2.25 11.56 19.36
N PHE A 151 2.40 12.87 19.17
CA PHE A 151 3.44 13.64 19.82
C PHE A 151 3.05 14.02 21.25
N GLY A 152 4.04 14.00 22.13
CA GLY A 152 4.03 14.77 23.37
C GLY A 152 5.29 15.63 23.47
N LEU A 153 5.28 16.61 24.37
CA LEU A 153 6.34 17.59 24.54
C LEU A 153 6.76 17.69 26.01
N MET A 154 8.06 17.62 26.27
CA MET A 154 8.67 18.00 27.55
C MET A 154 9.76 19.05 27.30
N THR A 155 9.80 20.06 28.16
CA THR A 155 10.80 21.14 28.09
C THR A 155 11.47 21.33 29.45
N PHE A 156 12.66 21.93 29.45
CA PHE A 156 13.50 21.94 30.64
C PHE A 156 12.96 22.88 31.72
N ASP A 157 12.92 22.37 32.93
CA ASP A 157 12.83 23.15 34.17
C ASP A 157 14.21 23.23 34.83
N SER A 158 14.87 24.35 34.61
CA SER A 158 16.32 24.48 34.73
C SER A 158 16.80 25.41 35.86
N ILE A 159 15.94 25.71 36.85
CA ILE A 159 16.31 26.56 38.00
C ILE A 159 16.07 25.91 39.37
N GLY A 160 16.79 26.42 40.36
CA GLY A 160 16.59 26.10 41.75
C GLY A 160 15.28 26.65 42.28
N THR A 161 14.21 25.86 42.21
CA THR A 161 12.90 25.95 42.86
C THR A 161 12.10 27.27 42.86
N LEU A 162 12.72 28.46 42.99
CA LEU A 162 12.11 29.79 42.94
C LEU A 162 13.08 30.82 42.35
N ASN A 163 12.60 31.65 41.42
CA ASN A 163 13.33 32.74 40.77
C ASN A 163 13.81 33.88 41.71
N ASP A 164 13.12 34.12 42.83
CA ASP A 164 13.34 35.24 43.73
C ASP A 164 14.18 34.89 44.97
N ARG A 165 14.72 33.67 45.04
CA ARG A 165 15.48 33.13 46.18
C ARG A 165 16.79 32.45 45.74
N PRO A 166 17.70 32.13 46.69
CA PRO A 166 18.87 31.34 46.38
C PRO A 166 18.49 29.98 45.74
N PRO A 167 19.21 29.51 44.70
CA PRO A 167 18.86 28.28 43.96
C PRO A 167 18.83 26.98 44.78
N LEU A 168 19.39 26.98 45.99
CA LEU A 168 19.40 25.81 46.87
C LEU A 168 18.69 26.15 48.17
N VAL A 169 17.59 25.43 48.43
CA VAL A 169 16.76 25.62 49.62
C VAL A 169 16.86 24.39 50.51
N SER A 170 16.97 24.58 51.82
CA SER A 170 17.08 23.47 52.75
C SER A 170 15.80 22.62 52.69
N GLN A 171 15.93 21.31 52.88
CA GLN A 171 14.77 20.42 52.85
C GLN A 171 13.69 20.80 53.88
N ALA A 172 14.11 21.32 55.04
CA ALA A 172 13.18 21.80 56.05
C ALA A 172 12.38 23.02 55.57
N ASP A 173 13.01 23.96 54.88
CA ASP A 173 12.34 25.16 54.35
C ASP A 173 11.48 24.82 53.13
N PHE A 174 11.95 23.89 52.28
CA PHE A 174 11.24 23.43 51.08
C PHE A 174 9.86 22.85 51.45
N LEU A 175 9.80 22.06 52.53
CA LEU A 175 8.58 21.38 52.97
C LEU A 175 7.61 22.28 53.78
N LEU A 176 7.99 23.53 54.10
CA LEU A 176 7.19 24.44 54.93
C LEU A 176 6.43 25.48 54.09
N VAL A 177 5.16 25.69 54.42
CA VAL A 177 4.31 26.73 53.80
C VAL A 177 4.92 28.13 54.04
N PRO A 178 5.00 29.00 53.02
CA PRO A 178 4.34 28.93 51.70
C PRO A 178 5.17 28.31 50.57
N PHE A 179 6.37 27.77 50.85
CA PHE A 179 7.34 27.42 49.82
C PHE A 179 6.84 26.41 48.77
N PRO A 180 6.16 25.30 49.12
CA PRO A 180 5.59 24.41 48.11
C PRO A 180 4.60 25.10 47.17
N ALA A 181 3.79 26.02 47.70
CA ALA A 181 2.80 26.74 46.88
C ALA A 181 3.45 27.79 45.97
N GLU A 182 4.57 28.39 46.38
CA GLU A 182 5.35 29.29 45.55
C GLU A 182 6.10 28.51 44.45
N SER A 183 6.62 27.33 44.80
CA SER A 183 7.35 26.43 43.88
C SER A 183 6.42 25.86 42.81
N SER A 184 5.18 25.53 43.19
CA SER A 184 4.12 25.12 42.27
C SER A 184 3.47 26.27 41.49
N GLY A 185 3.90 27.52 41.71
CA GLY A 185 3.40 28.71 41.02
C GLY A 185 4.38 29.25 39.98
N THR A 186 4.04 30.39 39.37
CA THR A 186 4.82 31.08 38.32
C THR A 186 6.29 31.32 38.67
N LYS A 187 6.61 31.47 39.96
CA LYS A 187 7.97 31.71 40.44
C LYS A 187 8.90 30.50 40.37
N GLY A 188 8.34 29.30 40.46
CA GLY A 188 9.10 28.05 40.55
C GLY A 188 8.93 27.11 39.38
N MET A 189 7.88 27.30 38.56
CA MET A 189 7.63 26.54 37.32
C MET A 189 7.74 25.02 37.50
N TYR A 190 7.17 24.49 38.59
CA TYR A 190 7.06 23.08 39.02
C TYR A 190 7.54 22.04 38.00
N SER A 191 8.54 21.23 38.34
CA SER A 191 8.86 20.05 37.53
C SER A 191 7.83 18.93 37.74
N TYR A 192 7.59 18.14 36.70
CA TYR A 192 6.59 17.08 36.66
C TYR A 192 6.93 15.93 37.62
N GLY A 193 8.22 15.62 37.79
CA GLY A 193 8.70 14.56 38.66
C GLY A 193 8.71 14.89 40.15
N VAL A 194 9.21 13.93 40.92
CA VAL A 194 9.26 13.99 42.38
C VAL A 194 10.46 14.78 42.88
N ASP A 195 10.27 15.53 43.97
CA ASP A 195 11.34 16.30 44.61
C ASP A 195 12.49 15.39 45.09
N ARG A 196 13.75 15.77 44.80
CA ARG A 196 14.95 15.00 45.14
C ARG A 196 15.79 15.67 46.24
N PRO A 197 16.13 14.95 47.33
CA PRO A 197 17.10 15.46 48.29
C PRO A 197 18.51 15.49 47.71
N PHE A 198 19.32 16.45 48.17
CA PHE A 198 20.71 16.62 47.74
C PHE A 198 21.57 17.16 48.88
N SER A 199 22.85 16.80 48.95
CA SER A 199 23.80 17.31 49.95
C SER A 199 25.17 17.49 49.34
N PHE A 200 25.95 18.48 49.76
CA PHE A 200 27.34 18.62 49.30
C PHE A 200 28.27 17.69 50.10
N PRO A 201 29.41 17.26 49.50
CA PRO A 201 30.46 16.58 50.23
C PRO A 201 30.88 17.32 51.52
N GLY A 202 30.60 16.71 52.68
CA GLY A 202 30.93 17.27 54.00
C GLY A 202 29.94 18.31 54.56
N ALA A 203 28.81 18.58 53.90
CA ALA A 203 27.78 19.49 54.42
C ALA A 203 26.88 18.81 55.48
N LEU A 204 26.42 19.61 56.45
CA LEU A 204 25.44 19.20 57.47
C LEU A 204 23.98 19.51 57.05
N THR A 205 23.79 20.18 55.92
CA THR A 205 22.48 20.62 55.44
C THR A 205 22.11 19.84 54.19
N THR A 206 20.92 19.23 54.22
CA THR A 206 20.28 18.62 53.05
C THR A 206 19.39 19.66 52.37
N PHE A 207 19.55 19.79 51.07
CA PHE A 207 18.76 20.63 50.18
C PHE A 207 17.75 19.78 49.42
N MET A 208 16.74 20.41 48.83
CA MET A 208 15.81 19.77 47.89
C MET A 208 15.96 20.40 46.51
N LEU A 209 15.89 19.57 45.49
CA LEU A 209 15.92 19.94 44.09
C LEU A 209 14.67 19.37 43.42
N ASN A 210 14.01 20.20 42.63
CA ASN A 210 12.99 19.77 41.69
C ASN A 210 13.40 20.40 40.35
N SER A 211 14.00 19.58 39.49
CA SER A 211 14.54 19.99 38.19
C SER A 211 14.30 18.82 37.24
N GLY A 212 13.84 19.11 36.02
CA GLY A 212 13.40 18.07 35.09
C GLY A 212 12.54 18.64 33.96
N ALA A 213 11.34 18.08 33.76
CA ALA A 213 10.37 18.57 32.80
C ALA A 213 9.40 19.56 33.46
N ARG A 214 9.10 20.70 32.83
CA ARG A 214 8.05 21.60 33.35
C ARG A 214 6.69 20.90 33.39
N SER A 215 5.93 21.07 34.46
CA SER A 215 4.61 20.42 34.63
C SER A 215 3.54 20.89 33.63
N PRO A 216 2.48 20.09 33.38
CA PRO A 216 1.40 20.46 32.46
C PRO A 216 0.67 21.77 32.80
N SER A 217 0.64 22.12 34.09
CA SER A 217 0.02 23.36 34.59
C SER A 217 0.89 24.60 34.39
N ALA A 218 2.14 24.46 33.94
CA ALA A 218 3.00 25.60 33.69
C ALA A 218 2.47 26.41 32.48
N PRO A 219 2.32 27.75 32.63
CA PRO A 219 1.83 28.62 31.57
C PRO A 219 2.81 28.74 30.39
N GLU A 220 4.10 28.43 30.60
CA GLU A 220 5.17 28.45 29.60
C GLU A 220 5.92 27.12 29.59
N GLY A 221 6.01 26.49 28.41
CA GLY A 221 6.75 25.22 28.24
C GLY A 221 6.21 24.03 29.02
N GLY A 222 5.00 24.11 29.57
CA GLY A 222 4.43 23.01 30.34
C GLY A 222 4.27 21.74 29.52
N LEU A 223 4.51 20.58 30.14
CA LEU A 223 4.38 19.26 29.52
C LEU A 223 3.04 19.10 28.79
N VAL A 224 3.11 18.63 27.55
CA VAL A 224 1.93 18.23 26.77
C VAL A 224 2.00 16.72 26.59
N THR A 225 0.97 16.02 27.05
CA THR A 225 0.84 14.56 26.90
C THR A 225 0.41 14.19 25.47
N VAL A 226 0.48 12.91 25.13
CA VAL A 226 0.17 12.35 23.80
C VAL A 226 -1.32 12.37 23.46
N GLY A 227 -2.20 12.51 24.47
CA GLY A 227 -3.65 12.62 24.29
C GLY A 227 -4.37 11.30 23.95
N ALA A 228 -5.68 11.38 23.77
CA ALA A 228 -6.53 10.24 23.44
C ALA A 228 -6.41 9.80 21.97
N ASP A 229 -6.85 8.57 21.68
CA ASP A 229 -6.74 7.97 20.34
C ASP A 229 -7.92 8.38 19.43
N SER A 230 -7.90 9.62 18.95
CA SER A 230 -8.84 10.14 17.95
C SER A 230 -8.26 11.32 17.17
N THR A 231 -8.64 11.47 15.90
CA THR A 231 -8.17 12.58 15.04
C THR A 231 -8.43 13.96 15.67
N ALA A 232 -9.59 14.13 16.31
CA ALA A 232 -9.91 15.37 17.02
C ALA A 232 -9.00 15.63 18.23
N SER A 233 -8.67 14.59 19.00
CA SER A 233 -7.71 14.71 20.11
C SER A 233 -6.32 15.03 19.58
N MET A 234 -5.90 14.44 18.46
CA MET A 234 -4.57 14.64 17.88
C MET A 234 -4.39 16.05 17.34
N ALA A 235 -5.37 16.57 16.59
CA ALA A 235 -5.38 17.97 16.18
C ALA A 235 -5.31 18.92 17.38
N THR A 236 -6.00 18.58 18.46
CA THR A 236 -5.98 19.35 19.71
C THR A 236 -4.62 19.26 20.42
N THR A 237 -4.01 18.07 20.47
CA THR A 237 -2.68 17.86 21.08
C THR A 237 -1.60 18.58 20.27
N ASN A 238 -1.57 18.44 18.93
CA ASN A 238 -0.64 19.16 18.07
C ASN A 238 -0.79 20.68 18.27
N ALA A 239 -2.01 21.21 18.21
CA ALA A 239 -2.27 22.61 18.49
C ALA A 239 -1.79 23.04 19.89
N ALA A 240 -1.94 22.19 20.91
CA ALA A 240 -1.45 22.45 22.26
C ALA A 240 0.09 22.45 22.35
N ILE A 241 0.78 21.59 21.61
CA ILE A 241 2.25 21.58 21.49
C ILE A 241 2.71 22.88 20.82
N GLN A 242 2.13 23.24 19.67
CA GLN A 242 2.49 24.47 18.97
C GLN A 242 2.20 25.71 19.80
N ALA A 243 1.06 25.76 20.49
CA ALA A 243 0.72 26.83 21.43
C ALA A 243 1.70 26.89 22.62
N THR A 244 2.27 25.76 23.03
CA THR A 244 3.28 25.71 24.10
C THR A 244 4.64 26.21 23.60
N VAL A 245 4.99 25.99 22.33
CA VAL A 245 6.23 26.46 21.71
C VAL A 245 6.15 27.96 21.36
N LEU A 246 5.10 28.38 20.64
CA LEU A 246 4.95 29.73 20.08
C LEU A 246 4.15 30.71 20.96
N GLY A 247 3.34 30.18 21.88
CA GLY A 247 2.36 30.95 22.66
C GLY A 247 1.01 31.10 21.96
N ASP A 248 -0.07 31.00 22.74
CA ASP A 248 -1.44 31.30 22.30
C ASP A 248 -2.31 31.79 23.48
N SER A 249 -2.72 33.05 23.40
CA SER A 249 -3.61 33.68 24.39
C SER A 249 -5.01 33.04 24.46
N GLY A 250 -5.49 32.40 23.38
CA GLY A 250 -6.75 31.65 23.35
C GLY A 250 -6.72 30.37 24.19
N LEU A 251 -5.54 29.77 24.34
CA LEU A 251 -5.28 28.57 25.13
C LEU A 251 -4.59 28.85 26.47
N SER A 252 -4.44 30.13 26.85
CA SER A 252 -3.73 30.56 28.07
C SER A 252 -2.27 30.07 28.15
N LYS A 253 -1.61 29.94 26.99
CA LYS A 253 -0.20 29.58 26.86
C LYS A 253 0.60 30.82 26.48
N ASN A 254 1.67 31.08 27.20
CA ASN A 254 2.63 32.12 26.86
C ASN A 254 3.75 31.52 25.98
N PRO A 255 4.40 32.31 25.10
CA PRO A 255 5.54 31.85 24.32
C PRO A 255 6.63 31.26 25.22
N LEU A 256 7.22 30.14 24.81
CA LEU A 256 8.30 29.53 25.57
C LEU A 256 9.58 30.34 25.41
N ARG A 257 10.19 30.68 26.55
CA ARG A 257 11.42 31.46 26.61
C ARG A 257 12.58 30.58 27.09
N PRO A 258 13.60 30.35 26.25
CA PRO A 258 14.77 29.57 26.68
C PRO A 258 15.47 30.22 27.88
N TYR A 259 15.86 29.41 28.86
CA TYR A 259 16.33 29.89 30.14
C TYR A 259 17.14 28.83 30.91
N GLY A 260 18.12 29.27 31.70
CA GLY A 260 18.78 28.46 32.71
C GLY A 260 19.72 27.38 32.16
N ALA A 261 19.89 26.31 32.93
CA ALA A 261 20.83 25.21 32.72
C ALA A 261 20.25 24.08 31.82
N THR A 262 21.02 23.00 31.61
CA THR A 262 20.68 21.82 30.78
C THR A 262 20.55 20.56 31.66
N PRO A 263 19.48 20.39 32.47
CA PRO A 263 19.34 19.30 33.45
C PRO A 263 18.87 17.98 32.80
N THR A 264 19.64 17.44 31.85
CA THR A 264 19.26 16.26 31.06
C THR A 264 18.93 15.03 31.92
N ALA A 265 19.67 14.79 33.02
CA ALA A 265 19.39 13.66 33.90
C ALA A 265 18.06 13.80 34.65
N GLY A 266 17.71 15.02 35.05
CA GLY A 266 16.41 15.31 35.66
C GLY A 266 15.27 15.10 34.68
N LEU A 267 15.41 15.61 33.46
CA LEU A 267 14.40 15.47 32.41
C LEU A 267 14.11 14.01 32.05
N VAL A 268 15.16 13.20 31.84
CA VAL A 268 15.00 11.78 31.48
C VAL A 268 14.43 10.98 32.65
N THR A 269 14.72 11.39 33.89
CA THR A 269 14.05 10.82 35.08
C THR A 269 12.55 11.15 35.09
N ASP A 270 12.17 12.37 34.69
CA ASP A 270 10.76 12.78 34.59
C ASP A 270 10.05 12.07 33.44
N LEU A 271 10.74 11.79 32.32
CA LEU A 271 10.22 10.95 31.24
C LEU A 271 9.89 9.54 31.75
N GLN A 272 10.80 8.91 32.50
CA GLN A 272 10.54 7.60 33.11
C GLN A 272 9.30 7.64 34.01
N TYR A 273 9.16 8.69 34.81
CA TYR A 273 7.98 8.86 35.68
C TYR A 273 6.68 9.05 34.87
N PHE A 274 6.72 9.80 33.77
CA PHE A 274 5.60 10.00 32.85
C PHE A 274 5.13 8.68 32.23
N LEU A 275 6.04 7.87 31.69
CA LEU A 275 5.72 6.57 31.10
C LEU A 275 5.03 5.62 32.11
N GLN A 276 5.31 5.79 33.40
CA GLN A 276 4.79 4.95 34.48
C GLN A 276 3.48 5.47 35.10
N THR A 277 3.11 6.73 34.89
CA THR A 277 2.01 7.36 35.67
C THR A 277 1.01 8.16 34.86
N ASP A 278 1.32 8.57 33.63
CA ASP A 278 0.44 9.44 32.85
C ASP A 278 -0.81 8.70 32.34
N PRO A 279 -2.02 9.27 32.52
CA PRO A 279 -3.27 8.59 32.16
C PRO A 279 -3.42 8.29 30.66
N ASP A 280 -2.66 8.93 29.78
CA ASP A 280 -2.74 8.70 28.34
C ASP A 280 -1.73 7.65 27.84
N ILE A 281 -0.83 7.16 28.72
CA ILE A 281 0.20 6.17 28.37
C ILE A 281 0.06 4.87 29.14
N ILE A 282 -0.29 4.89 30.42
CA ILE A 282 -0.34 3.66 31.21
C ILE A 282 -1.30 2.62 30.63
N GLN A 283 -1.07 1.35 30.93
CA GLN A 283 -2.00 0.28 30.53
C GLN A 283 -3.42 0.58 31.00
N LYS A 284 -4.38 0.52 30.08
CA LYS A 284 -5.80 0.62 30.44
C LYS A 284 -6.21 -0.61 31.23
N THR A 285 -6.92 -0.41 32.35
CA THR A 285 -7.32 -1.49 33.27
C THR A 285 -8.83 -1.57 33.54
N ALA A 286 -9.61 -0.59 33.08
CA ALA A 286 -11.06 -0.54 33.22
C ALA A 286 -11.72 0.33 32.14
N ASP A 287 -12.99 0.07 31.81
CA ASP A 287 -13.79 0.87 30.87
C ASP A 287 -15.14 1.30 31.49
N PRO A 288 -15.48 2.61 31.56
CA PRO A 288 -14.63 3.76 31.20
C PRO A 288 -13.52 3.98 32.24
N GLY A 289 -12.33 4.34 31.78
CA GLY A 289 -11.15 4.59 32.63
C GLY A 289 -9.96 5.10 31.81
N PRO A 290 -8.93 5.69 32.47
CA PRO A 290 -7.71 6.15 31.80
C PRO A 290 -6.85 4.98 31.34
N GLY A 291 -5.93 5.26 30.43
CA GLY A 291 -4.92 4.35 29.91
C GLY A 291 -5.04 4.14 28.41
N ASP A 292 -3.94 3.67 27.81
CA ASP A 292 -3.88 3.30 26.40
C ASP A 292 -4.40 1.86 26.23
N PRO A 293 -5.49 1.65 25.45
CA PRO A 293 -5.96 0.29 25.12
C PRO A 293 -4.96 -0.48 24.24
N TYR A 294 -3.99 0.20 23.61
CA TYR A 294 -2.96 -0.42 22.78
C TYR A 294 -1.59 -0.56 23.48
N TYR A 295 -1.54 -0.41 24.82
CA TYR A 295 -0.30 -0.38 25.59
C TYR A 295 0.67 -1.54 25.30
N GLY A 296 0.16 -2.75 25.09
CA GLY A 296 0.97 -3.95 24.86
C GLY A 296 1.58 -4.08 23.47
N CYS A 297 1.17 -3.25 22.51
CA CYS A 297 1.55 -3.35 21.09
C CYS A 297 1.91 -2.00 20.46
N ARG A 298 1.65 -0.87 21.12
CA ARG A 298 2.01 0.46 20.62
C ARG A 298 3.48 0.78 20.94
N PRO A 299 4.30 1.10 19.93
CA PRO A 299 5.66 1.57 20.17
C PRO A 299 5.68 2.93 20.88
N ARG A 300 6.65 3.07 21.77
CA ARG A 300 6.88 4.25 22.59
C ARG A 300 8.34 4.66 22.44
N SER A 301 8.57 5.86 21.94
CA SER A 301 9.92 6.38 21.71
C SER A 301 10.05 7.82 22.20
N ALA A 302 11.30 8.24 22.42
CA ALA A 302 11.61 9.59 22.84
C ALA A 302 12.76 10.17 22.01
N VAL A 303 12.71 11.48 21.75
CA VAL A 303 13.73 12.20 20.98
C VAL A 303 14.27 13.34 21.82
N LEU A 304 15.55 13.26 22.19
CA LEU A 304 16.27 14.33 22.87
C LEU A 304 16.92 15.28 21.87
N ILE A 305 16.42 16.52 21.81
CA ILE A 305 17.02 17.60 21.02
C ILE A 305 17.79 18.50 21.97
N THR A 306 19.13 18.52 21.88
CA THR A 306 19.98 19.31 22.78
C THR A 306 21.17 19.93 22.09
N ASP A 307 21.55 21.13 22.54
CA ASP A 307 22.67 21.89 21.98
C ASP A 307 23.99 21.76 22.76
N GLY A 308 24.04 20.89 23.79
CA GLY A 308 25.31 20.56 24.43
C GLY A 308 25.28 19.97 25.84
N PHE A 309 26.39 20.19 26.55
CA PHE A 309 26.81 19.44 27.74
C PHE A 309 25.78 19.50 28.89
N PRO A 310 25.33 18.34 29.43
CA PRO A 310 24.46 18.29 30.60
C PRO A 310 25.05 19.10 31.75
N ASN A 311 24.35 20.15 32.16
CA ASN A 311 24.78 21.04 33.22
C ASN A 311 23.56 21.29 34.13
N GLY A 312 23.68 20.97 35.42
CA GLY A 312 22.54 20.94 36.33
C GLY A 312 22.33 19.60 37.03
N ASP A 313 23.00 18.53 36.59
CA ASP A 313 22.90 17.19 37.19
C ASP A 313 23.64 17.04 38.54
N MET A 314 24.23 18.13 39.06
CA MET A 314 25.05 18.20 40.29
C MET A 314 26.31 17.31 40.28
N ARG A 315 26.63 16.68 39.15
CA ARG A 315 27.84 15.90 38.90
C ARG A 315 29.00 16.79 38.46
N GLY A 316 30.22 16.35 38.80
CA GLY A 316 31.45 17.04 38.38
C GLY A 316 31.74 18.36 39.12
N SER A 317 32.87 18.97 38.79
CA SER A 317 33.35 20.18 39.49
C SER A 317 32.43 21.39 39.19
N PRO A 318 32.04 22.20 40.20
CA PRO A 318 32.52 22.21 41.58
C PRO A 318 31.69 21.38 42.59
N VAL A 319 30.55 20.84 42.19
CA VAL A 319 29.55 20.24 43.09
C VAL A 319 29.91 18.82 43.53
N ASN A 320 30.40 17.99 42.60
CA ASN A 320 30.92 16.64 42.79
C ASN A 320 30.03 15.73 43.68
N CYS A 321 28.72 15.66 43.40
CA CYS A 321 27.79 14.82 44.16
C CYS A 321 28.25 13.35 44.23
N GLN A 322 28.92 12.85 43.19
CA GLN A 322 29.39 11.47 43.11
C GLN A 322 30.43 11.10 44.19
N ALA A 323 31.11 12.10 44.78
CA ALA A 323 32.09 11.90 45.84
C ALA A 323 31.47 11.51 47.20
N LEU A 324 30.14 11.62 47.36
CA LEU A 324 29.43 11.27 48.59
C LEU A 324 29.30 9.77 48.82
N GLY A 325 29.28 8.97 47.74
CA GLY A 325 29.10 7.51 47.81
C GLY A 325 27.76 7.04 48.38
N ASN A 326 26.79 7.95 48.57
CA ASN A 326 25.42 7.62 48.96
C ASN A 326 24.61 7.19 47.73
N PRO A 327 23.53 6.40 47.90
CA PRO A 327 22.62 6.06 46.81
C PRO A 327 22.04 7.31 46.12
N VAL A 328 21.84 7.21 44.81
CA VAL A 328 21.21 8.25 44.01
C VAL A 328 19.74 8.44 44.44
N GLY A 329 19.24 9.67 44.39
CA GLY A 329 17.89 10.03 44.85
C GLY A 329 17.72 10.07 46.38
N ALA A 330 18.77 9.76 47.14
CA ALA A 330 18.86 9.98 48.58
C ALA A 330 19.75 11.22 48.87
N THR A 331 20.63 11.19 49.87
CA THR A 331 21.57 12.30 50.14
C THR A 331 22.83 12.24 49.24
N GLY A 332 22.74 11.60 48.07
CA GLY A 332 23.80 11.43 47.07
C GLY A 332 23.59 12.37 45.87
N CYS A 333 23.87 11.89 44.66
CA CYS A 333 23.44 12.60 43.45
C CYS A 333 21.90 12.55 43.34
N PRO A 334 21.24 13.63 42.88
CA PRO A 334 19.78 13.72 42.90
C PRO A 334 19.09 12.83 41.86
N PHE A 335 19.71 12.67 40.68
CA PHE A 335 19.21 11.89 39.54
C PHE A 335 20.23 10.85 39.10
N GLU A 336 19.82 9.76 38.46
CA GLU A 336 20.74 8.75 37.88
C GLU A 336 21.51 9.32 36.68
N GLU A 337 22.48 8.60 36.14
CA GLU A 337 23.10 9.00 34.87
C GLU A 337 22.11 8.77 33.73
N VAL A 338 22.16 9.62 32.70
CA VAL A 338 21.20 9.57 31.59
C VAL A 338 21.20 8.19 30.95
N ALA A 339 22.38 7.64 30.66
CA ALA A 339 22.53 6.33 30.06
C ALA A 339 21.94 5.19 30.92
N ASP A 340 22.10 5.26 32.25
CA ASP A 340 21.54 4.26 33.17
C ASP A 340 20.00 4.31 33.20
N THR A 341 19.42 5.51 33.20
CA THR A 341 17.95 5.68 33.16
C THR A 341 17.37 5.22 31.82
N VAL A 342 18.02 5.57 30.69
CA VAL A 342 17.60 5.11 29.36
C VAL A 342 17.69 3.60 29.26
N ALA A 343 18.82 3.00 29.64
CA ALA A 343 18.99 1.55 29.66
C ALA A 343 17.95 0.85 30.55
N ALA A 344 17.58 1.46 31.68
CA ALA A 344 16.54 0.92 32.55
C ALA A 344 15.16 0.94 31.89
N MET A 345 14.78 2.03 31.19
CA MET A 345 13.51 2.14 30.47
C MET A 345 13.41 1.16 29.29
N VAL A 346 14.51 0.98 28.54
CA VAL A 346 14.58 0.01 27.44
C VAL A 346 14.52 -1.42 27.98
N ALA A 347 15.23 -1.71 29.07
CA ALA A 347 15.22 -3.04 29.68
C ALA A 347 13.87 -3.40 30.36
N SER A 348 13.07 -2.41 30.77
CA SER A 348 11.73 -2.61 31.33
C SER A 348 10.61 -2.63 30.28
N ASP A 349 10.92 -2.41 29.00
CA ASP A 349 9.93 -2.25 27.91
C ASP A 349 8.96 -1.07 28.14
N ASP A 350 9.42 -0.08 28.94
CA ASP A 350 8.72 1.20 29.10
C ASP A 350 8.91 2.09 27.85
N LEU A 351 10.05 1.92 27.16
CA LEU A 351 10.45 2.65 25.97
C LEU A 351 11.13 1.70 24.97
N ASN A 352 10.74 1.76 23.69
CA ASN A 352 11.31 0.96 22.61
C ASN A 352 12.63 1.56 22.09
N LYS A 353 12.65 2.87 21.78
CA LYS A 353 13.86 3.57 21.32
C LYS A 353 14.03 4.94 21.95
N PHE A 354 15.28 5.34 22.15
CA PHE A 354 15.65 6.66 22.63
C PHE A 354 16.64 7.30 21.67
N TYR A 355 16.17 8.32 20.94
CA TYR A 355 16.95 9.04 19.94
C TYR A 355 17.59 10.28 20.53
N VAL A 356 18.77 10.63 20.01
CA VAL A 356 19.53 11.81 20.43
C VAL A 356 19.90 12.64 19.20
N ILE A 357 19.55 13.92 19.23
CA ILE A 357 19.91 14.92 18.24
C ILE A 357 20.81 15.95 18.93
N GLY A 358 22.08 15.98 18.52
CA GLY A 358 23.04 17.03 18.87
C GLY A 358 22.91 18.20 17.91
N PHE A 359 22.25 19.28 18.34
CA PHE A 359 21.98 20.43 17.49
C PHE A 359 23.02 21.54 17.65
N ALA A 360 23.68 21.91 16.56
CA ALA A 360 24.63 23.02 16.49
C ALA A 360 25.66 23.02 17.64
N LEU A 361 26.31 21.86 17.85
CA LEU A 361 27.29 21.65 18.92
C LEU A 361 28.50 22.58 18.72
N ASP A 362 28.63 23.59 19.58
CA ASP A 362 29.68 24.60 19.48
C ASP A 362 30.70 24.54 20.62
N GLY A 363 31.99 24.64 20.29
CA GLY A 363 33.05 24.69 21.29
C GLY A 363 34.45 24.38 20.76
N ASP A 364 35.41 24.21 21.67
CA ASP A 364 36.72 23.66 21.33
C ASP A 364 36.56 22.24 20.78
N ALA A 365 37.31 21.87 19.73
CA ALA A 365 37.20 20.58 19.06
C ALA A 365 37.31 19.38 20.01
N THR A 366 38.10 19.50 21.08
CA THR A 366 38.24 18.43 22.10
C THR A 366 36.99 18.28 22.95
N LYS A 367 36.26 19.38 23.18
CA LYS A 367 35.01 19.36 23.94
C LYS A 367 33.85 18.88 23.10
N VAL A 368 33.78 19.32 21.84
CA VAL A 368 32.76 18.86 20.89
C VAL A 368 32.87 17.34 20.71
N ALA A 369 34.07 16.81 20.44
CA ALA A 369 34.29 15.36 20.35
C ALA A 369 33.93 14.59 21.63
N ALA A 370 34.07 15.21 22.81
CA ALA A 370 33.66 14.58 24.07
C ALA A 370 32.13 14.62 24.28
N VAL A 371 31.44 15.62 23.73
CA VAL A 371 29.98 15.69 23.74
C VAL A 371 29.41 14.71 22.73
N GLU A 372 29.96 14.66 21.51
CA GLU A 372 29.57 13.68 20.48
C GLU A 372 29.66 12.26 21.05
N ALA A 373 30.80 11.88 21.64
CA ALA A 373 30.96 10.57 22.26
C ALA A 373 29.96 10.30 23.39
N LEU A 374 29.58 11.32 24.17
CA LEU A 374 28.56 11.18 25.22
C LEU A 374 27.16 10.98 24.62
N LEU A 375 26.81 11.72 23.56
CA LEU A 375 25.53 11.58 22.89
C LEU A 375 25.42 10.21 22.19
N ASP A 376 26.50 9.74 21.59
CA ASP A 376 26.59 8.41 20.98
C ASP A 376 26.44 7.29 22.02
N ASP A 377 27.07 7.43 23.20
CA ASP A 377 26.90 6.49 24.30
C ASP A 377 25.43 6.43 24.77
N ILE A 378 24.73 7.57 24.81
CA ILE A 378 23.30 7.64 25.17
C ILE A 378 22.42 7.02 24.06
N ALA A 379 22.72 7.33 22.80
CA ALA A 379 22.03 6.76 21.64
C ALA A 379 22.17 5.22 21.61
N SER A 380 23.38 4.71 21.87
CA SER A 380 23.70 3.28 21.90
C SER A 380 22.91 2.52 22.96
N VAL A 381 22.77 3.06 24.18
CA VAL A 381 21.93 2.43 25.22
C VAL A 381 20.44 2.60 24.96
N GLY A 382 20.07 3.55 24.10
CA GLY A 382 18.71 3.79 23.61
C GLY A 382 18.26 2.90 22.46
N ASP A 383 19.03 1.83 22.15
CA ASP A 383 18.83 0.91 21.02
C ASP A 383 18.87 1.62 19.64
N THR A 384 19.72 2.65 19.53
CA THR A 384 20.03 3.35 18.28
C THR A 384 21.54 3.33 18.04
N THR A 385 22.00 3.51 16.79
CA THR A 385 23.42 3.30 16.44
C THR A 385 24.34 4.42 16.92
N GLU A 386 23.95 5.67 16.68
CA GLU A 386 24.71 6.89 16.99
C GLU A 386 23.77 8.10 17.08
N ALA A 387 24.24 9.23 17.61
CA ALA A 387 23.45 10.45 17.68
C ALA A 387 23.44 11.20 16.34
N PHE A 388 22.31 11.83 16.01
CA PHE A 388 22.21 12.69 14.83
C PHE A 388 22.84 14.06 15.12
N LEU A 389 23.90 14.39 14.42
CA LEU A 389 24.56 15.69 14.53
C LEU A 389 24.06 16.61 13.42
N VAL A 390 23.36 17.69 13.78
CA VAL A 390 22.70 18.59 12.81
C VAL A 390 23.10 20.04 13.04
N ALA A 391 23.36 20.78 11.97
CA ALA A 391 23.89 22.14 12.03
C ALA A 391 22.86 23.24 11.73
N ASP A 392 21.79 22.91 10.99
CA ASP A 392 20.76 23.85 10.56
C ASP A 392 19.36 23.22 10.51
N ARG A 393 18.37 23.99 10.05
CA ARG A 393 16.96 23.56 9.96
C ARG A 393 16.80 22.36 9.03
N ALA A 394 17.44 22.36 7.87
CA ALA A 394 17.21 21.35 6.84
C ALA A 394 17.73 19.99 7.32
N GLU A 395 18.92 19.97 7.93
CA GLU A 395 19.47 18.77 8.55
C GLU A 395 18.63 18.31 9.76
N LEU A 396 18.11 19.24 10.57
CA LEU A 396 17.24 18.91 11.70
C LEU A 396 15.91 18.29 11.26
N VAL A 397 15.26 18.85 10.24
CA VAL A 397 14.03 18.29 9.65
C VAL A 397 14.32 16.91 9.07
N THR A 398 15.43 16.75 8.33
CA THR A 398 15.84 15.45 7.78
C THR A 398 16.04 14.39 8.87
N ALA A 399 16.73 14.74 9.96
CA ALA A 399 16.96 13.83 11.08
C ALA A 399 15.65 13.46 11.81
N LEU A 400 14.78 14.44 12.08
CA LEU A 400 13.48 14.19 12.69
C LEU A 400 12.60 13.32 11.80
N SER A 401 12.59 13.57 10.50
CA SER A 401 11.87 12.74 9.54
C SER A 401 12.39 11.31 9.56
N PHE A 402 13.71 11.11 9.45
CA PHE A 402 14.31 9.77 9.53
C PHE A 402 13.87 9.01 10.79
N ILE A 403 13.93 9.66 11.96
CA ILE A 403 13.53 9.06 13.24
C ILE A 403 12.06 8.67 13.23
N PHE A 404 11.18 9.56 12.78
CA PHE A 404 9.74 9.34 12.74
C PHE A 404 9.36 8.22 11.76
N ASN A 405 10.11 8.08 10.66
CA ASN A 405 9.93 7.03 9.67
C ASN A 405 10.35 5.66 10.20
N GLU A 406 11.46 5.59 10.92
CA GLU A 406 11.92 4.35 11.56
C GLU A 406 10.91 3.83 12.61
N GLN A 407 10.17 4.73 13.25
CA GLN A 407 9.12 4.39 14.22
C GLN A 407 7.82 3.90 13.57
N ASN A 408 7.67 4.13 12.26
CA ASN A 408 6.50 3.75 11.48
C ASN A 408 6.95 2.97 10.22
N ALA A 409 7.94 2.08 10.39
CA ALA A 409 8.60 1.43 9.28
C ALA A 409 7.76 0.29 8.69
N GLY A 410 7.56 0.37 7.38
CA GLY A 410 7.30 -0.79 6.53
C GLY A 410 6.24 -0.50 5.47
N ALA A 411 6.50 -1.04 4.29
CA ALA A 411 5.49 -1.02 3.26
C ALA A 411 4.41 -2.09 3.55
N THR A 412 3.14 -1.76 3.34
CA THR A 412 2.04 -2.73 3.34
C THR A 412 1.45 -2.87 1.95
N SER A 413 0.65 -3.91 1.72
CA SER A 413 -0.12 -4.04 0.50
C SER A 413 -1.30 -4.98 0.68
N ARG A 414 -2.23 -4.91 -0.27
CA ARG A 414 -3.36 -5.84 -0.43
C ARG A 414 -3.34 -6.48 -1.82
N THR A 415 -2.14 -6.65 -2.38
CA THR A 415 -1.90 -7.33 -3.65
C THR A 415 -1.50 -8.78 -3.45
N ALA A 416 -1.53 -9.56 -4.54
CA ALA A 416 -0.97 -10.90 -4.58
C ALA A 416 0.50 -10.87 -5.06
N PRO A 417 1.35 -11.84 -4.65
CA PRO A 417 2.68 -11.99 -5.22
C PRO A 417 2.56 -12.30 -6.72
N VAL A 418 3.49 -11.81 -7.54
CA VAL A 418 3.44 -12.04 -9.00
C VAL A 418 4.70 -12.76 -9.44
N LEU A 419 4.56 -13.90 -10.12
CA LEU A 419 5.69 -14.71 -10.56
C LEU A 419 5.84 -14.68 -12.07
N THR A 420 7.09 -14.61 -12.53
CA THR A 420 7.40 -14.84 -13.94
C THR A 420 7.33 -16.32 -14.26
N GLY A 421 6.70 -16.70 -15.38
CA GLY A 421 6.70 -18.09 -15.84
C GLY A 421 8.07 -18.59 -16.31
N ALA A 422 8.22 -19.92 -16.38
CA ALA A 422 9.42 -20.63 -16.82
C ALA A 422 9.69 -20.41 -18.32
N SER A 423 10.57 -19.46 -18.67
CA SER A 423 11.07 -19.29 -20.04
C SER A 423 12.53 -19.74 -20.15
N PRO A 424 12.89 -20.56 -21.15
CA PRO A 424 14.27 -20.98 -21.35
C PRO A 424 15.23 -19.79 -21.50
N GLY A 425 16.24 -19.70 -20.64
CA GLY A 425 17.29 -18.67 -20.69
C GLY A 425 16.98 -17.38 -19.93
N LEU A 426 15.77 -17.23 -19.36
CA LEU A 426 15.42 -16.12 -18.48
C LEU A 426 15.45 -16.54 -17.00
N ILE A 427 15.74 -15.58 -16.12
CA ILE A 427 15.71 -15.78 -14.67
C ILE A 427 14.24 -15.78 -14.22
N GLU A 428 13.85 -16.76 -13.41
CA GLU A 428 12.55 -16.73 -12.75
C GLU A 428 12.62 -15.75 -11.58
N SER A 429 11.64 -14.85 -11.50
CA SER A 429 11.55 -13.83 -10.48
C SER A 429 10.15 -13.77 -9.89
N GLU A 430 10.09 -13.37 -8.65
CA GLU A 430 8.88 -13.07 -7.89
C GLU A 430 8.85 -11.57 -7.59
N PHE A 431 7.69 -10.95 -7.72
CA PHE A 431 7.48 -9.53 -7.50
C PHE A 431 6.52 -9.33 -6.33
N ILE A 432 6.90 -8.41 -5.46
CA ILE A 432 6.11 -7.96 -4.32
C ILE A 432 5.87 -6.47 -4.52
N SER A 433 4.60 -6.06 -4.46
CA SER A 433 4.24 -4.64 -4.46
C SER A 433 3.71 -4.23 -3.09
N GLY A 434 3.83 -2.95 -2.80
CA GLY A 434 3.30 -2.32 -1.60
C GLY A 434 3.48 -0.82 -1.60
N PHE A 435 3.38 -0.22 -0.43
CA PHE A 435 3.53 1.21 -0.28
C PHE A 435 4.03 1.59 1.10
N ASN A 436 4.90 2.59 1.14
CA ASN A 436 5.26 3.30 2.35
C ASN A 436 4.29 4.46 2.51
N ALA A 437 3.58 4.49 3.64
CA ALA A 437 2.74 5.64 3.91
C ALA A 437 3.64 6.87 4.07
N SER A 438 3.29 7.99 3.43
CA SER A 438 4.04 9.27 3.41
C SER A 438 4.78 9.65 4.71
N LEU A 439 5.85 10.40 4.61
CA LEU A 439 6.57 10.84 5.78
C LEU A 439 6.01 12.19 6.25
N ASP A 440 4.97 12.72 5.60
CA ASP A 440 4.75 14.15 5.61
C ASP A 440 3.33 14.54 5.13
N SER A 441 2.79 15.72 5.52
CA SER A 441 1.42 16.13 5.16
C SER A 441 1.34 16.72 3.74
N THR A 442 2.49 16.97 3.14
CA THR A 442 2.72 17.48 1.78
C THR A 442 3.32 16.42 0.83
N ASP A 443 3.87 15.32 1.35
CA ASP A 443 4.40 14.20 0.57
C ASP A 443 3.32 13.12 0.37
N PRO A 444 3.25 12.46 -0.81
CA PRO A 444 2.32 11.37 -1.08
C PRO A 444 2.82 10.05 -0.47
N TRP A 445 1.98 9.01 -0.51
CA TRP A 445 2.46 7.66 -0.20
C TRP A 445 3.36 7.18 -1.34
N ASP A 446 4.53 6.66 -0.99
CA ASP A 446 5.50 6.12 -1.94
C ASP A 446 5.21 4.65 -2.23
N GLY A 447 5.31 4.26 -3.49
CA GLY A 447 5.11 2.90 -3.94
C GLY A 447 6.38 2.07 -3.82
N VAL A 448 6.20 0.83 -3.38
CA VAL A 448 7.28 -0.16 -3.36
C VAL A 448 6.95 -1.26 -4.37
N LEU A 449 7.92 -1.55 -5.24
CA LEU A 449 7.91 -2.70 -6.13
C LEU A 449 9.28 -3.37 -6.06
N GLU A 450 9.35 -4.56 -5.49
CA GLU A 450 10.57 -5.34 -5.30
C GLU A 450 10.54 -6.64 -6.12
N ARG A 451 11.71 -7.06 -6.61
CA ARG A 451 11.92 -8.29 -7.35
C ARG A 451 12.83 -9.25 -6.56
N ARG A 452 12.36 -10.45 -6.27
CA ARG A 452 13.17 -11.55 -5.74
C ARG A 452 13.54 -12.50 -6.88
N ARG A 453 14.84 -12.59 -7.21
CA ARG A 453 15.36 -13.46 -8.26
C ARG A 453 15.58 -14.88 -7.75
N PHE A 454 15.37 -15.88 -8.61
CA PHE A 454 15.71 -17.28 -8.34
C PHE A 454 16.80 -17.77 -9.29
N LEU A 455 17.92 -18.21 -8.74
CA LEU A 455 19.03 -18.75 -9.52
C LEU A 455 19.16 -20.26 -9.32
N CYS A 456 19.62 -20.96 -10.36
CA CYS A 456 19.85 -22.39 -10.28
C CYS A 456 21.22 -22.71 -9.69
N VAL A 457 21.22 -23.17 -8.44
CA VAL A 457 22.41 -23.64 -7.71
C VAL A 457 22.33 -25.15 -7.57
N ASP A 458 23.32 -25.87 -8.09
CA ASP A 458 23.37 -27.34 -8.09
C ASP A 458 22.12 -28.04 -8.66
N GLY A 459 21.39 -27.36 -9.56
CA GLY A 459 20.18 -27.88 -10.19
C GLY A 459 18.89 -27.69 -9.39
N LEU A 460 18.92 -26.92 -8.31
CA LEU A 460 17.76 -26.48 -7.53
C LEU A 460 17.61 -24.96 -7.58
N PRO A 461 16.37 -24.43 -7.56
CA PRO A 461 16.15 -22.99 -7.49
C PRO A 461 16.48 -22.47 -6.08
N GLU A 462 17.32 -21.45 -5.99
CA GLU A 462 17.63 -20.74 -4.74
C GLU A 462 17.26 -19.26 -4.86
N PRO A 463 16.45 -18.72 -3.92
CA PRO A 463 16.14 -17.29 -3.88
C PRO A 463 17.42 -16.49 -3.59
N GLN A 464 17.56 -15.34 -4.24
CA GLN A 464 18.64 -14.40 -4.01
C GLN A 464 18.21 -13.28 -3.06
N ASP A 465 19.17 -12.69 -2.37
CA ASP A 465 18.95 -11.49 -1.57
C ASP A 465 18.53 -10.32 -2.50
N VAL A 466 17.61 -9.48 -2.03
CA VAL A 466 17.14 -8.30 -2.76
C VAL A 466 18.16 -7.18 -2.60
N GLU A 467 18.62 -6.64 -3.72
CA GLU A 467 19.56 -5.52 -3.80
C GLU A 467 18.84 -4.26 -4.35
N ASP A 468 19.46 -3.09 -4.31
CA ASP A 468 18.86 -1.83 -4.81
C ASP A 468 18.46 -1.93 -6.31
N GLN A 469 19.19 -2.71 -7.12
CA GLN A 469 18.83 -2.98 -8.52
C GLN A 469 17.55 -3.83 -8.70
N ASP A 470 17.14 -4.52 -7.64
CA ASP A 470 15.93 -5.32 -7.60
C ASP A 470 14.72 -4.52 -7.05
N ARG A 471 14.95 -3.26 -6.63
CA ARG A 471 13.92 -2.32 -6.16
C ARG A 471 13.56 -1.35 -7.28
N PHE A 472 12.45 -1.61 -7.96
CA PHE A 472 12.10 -0.89 -9.18
C PHE A 472 11.76 0.58 -8.93
N HIS A 473 11.25 0.91 -7.75
CA HIS A 473 11.04 2.28 -7.29
C HIS A 473 12.36 3.06 -7.14
N GLU A 474 13.40 2.46 -6.56
CA GLU A 474 14.74 3.06 -6.48
C GLU A 474 15.37 3.23 -7.88
N VAL A 475 15.21 2.23 -8.78
CA VAL A 475 15.67 2.31 -10.17
C VAL A 475 14.96 3.45 -10.92
N LEU A 476 13.65 3.62 -10.70
CA LEU A 476 12.86 4.72 -11.28
C LEU A 476 13.36 6.09 -10.80
N ASN A 477 13.65 6.23 -9.52
CA ASN A 477 14.19 7.47 -8.93
C ASN A 477 15.57 7.79 -9.50
N ALA A 478 16.41 6.78 -9.71
CA ALA A 478 17.73 6.90 -10.33
C ALA A 478 17.70 7.14 -11.85
N GLN A 479 16.56 6.91 -12.52
CA GLN A 479 16.45 7.08 -13.97
C GLN A 479 16.67 8.53 -14.37
N SER A 480 17.76 8.81 -15.09
CA SER A 480 18.14 10.16 -15.54
C SER A 480 17.72 10.47 -16.98
N SER A 481 17.27 9.46 -17.74
CA SER A 481 16.85 9.61 -19.13
C SER A 481 15.89 8.50 -19.53
N ALA A 482 14.81 8.87 -20.22
CA ALA A 482 13.82 7.91 -20.69
C ALA A 482 14.31 7.13 -21.93
N PRO A 483 13.81 5.90 -22.17
CA PRO A 483 14.13 5.13 -23.37
C PRO A 483 13.68 5.84 -24.67
N SER A 484 14.57 5.91 -25.66
CA SER A 484 14.39 6.73 -26.87
C SER A 484 13.58 6.07 -28.01
N SER A 485 13.29 4.77 -27.90
CA SER A 485 12.60 3.97 -28.93
C SER A 485 11.17 3.60 -28.55
N VAL A 486 10.61 4.30 -27.56
CA VAL A 486 9.22 4.12 -27.12
C VAL A 486 8.35 5.07 -27.95
N GLU A 487 7.35 4.51 -28.63
CA GLU A 487 6.46 5.24 -29.51
C GLU A 487 5.00 4.94 -29.14
N PRO A 488 4.41 5.61 -28.14
CA PRO A 488 2.99 5.47 -27.85
C PRO A 488 2.14 6.06 -28.97
N TRP A 489 0.99 5.46 -29.20
CA TRP A 489 0.05 5.85 -30.25
C TRP A 489 -1.33 6.20 -29.69
N GLY A 490 -1.99 7.14 -30.35
CA GLY A 490 -3.41 7.40 -30.21
C GLY A 490 -3.99 7.91 -31.52
N GLY A 491 -5.22 7.51 -31.83
CA GLY A 491 -5.89 7.87 -33.08
C GLY A 491 -5.12 7.46 -34.35
N SER A 492 -5.68 7.76 -35.52
CA SER A 492 -5.34 7.12 -36.80
C SER A 492 -3.99 7.52 -37.43
N SER A 493 -3.13 8.23 -36.71
CA SER A 493 -1.77 8.61 -37.18
C SER A 493 -0.90 9.39 -36.18
N SER A 494 -1.32 9.59 -34.92
CA SER A 494 -0.61 10.48 -33.99
C SER A 494 0.24 9.69 -33.00
N LYS A 495 1.53 9.54 -33.30
CA LYS A 495 2.49 9.08 -32.30
C LYS A 495 2.88 10.21 -31.35
N VAL A 496 3.06 9.87 -30.08
CA VAL A 496 3.55 10.82 -29.07
C VAL A 496 4.99 11.21 -29.41
N SER A 497 5.29 12.50 -29.30
CA SER A 497 6.65 13.02 -29.43
C SER A 497 7.09 13.57 -28.09
N PHE A 498 7.93 12.82 -27.38
CA PHE A 498 8.51 13.24 -26.10
C PHE A 498 9.53 14.37 -26.29
N THR A 499 9.14 15.60 -25.95
CA THR A 499 9.95 16.81 -26.12
C THR A 499 10.04 17.65 -24.84
N GLY A 500 9.28 17.29 -23.80
CA GLY A 500 9.09 18.01 -22.55
C GLY A 500 10.30 18.06 -21.61
N GLY A 501 11.39 17.36 -21.94
CA GLY A 501 12.66 17.46 -21.22
C GLY A 501 12.66 16.79 -19.84
N PHE A 502 11.73 15.88 -19.58
CA PHE A 502 11.66 15.06 -18.38
C PHE A 502 12.46 13.75 -18.52
N PRO A 503 12.93 13.15 -17.41
CA PRO A 503 13.67 11.87 -17.44
C PRO A 503 12.76 10.63 -17.63
N ARG A 504 11.44 10.83 -17.73
CA ARG A 504 10.40 9.79 -17.86
C ARG A 504 9.52 10.04 -19.07
N ASN A 505 9.06 8.97 -19.70
CA ASN A 505 8.11 9.02 -20.82
C ASN A 505 6.68 8.91 -20.31
N LEU A 506 6.10 10.01 -19.83
CA LEU A 506 4.69 10.05 -19.41
C LEU A 506 3.79 10.55 -20.54
N TRP A 507 2.69 9.85 -20.78
CA TRP A 507 1.76 10.17 -21.87
C TRP A 507 0.30 10.00 -21.43
N THR A 508 -0.60 10.70 -22.14
CA THR A 508 -2.04 10.69 -21.90
C THR A 508 -2.79 10.96 -23.21
N VAL A 509 -4.12 11.05 -23.15
CA VAL A 509 -4.98 11.42 -24.28
C VAL A 509 -5.70 12.72 -23.94
N LEU A 510 -5.66 13.67 -24.87
CA LEU A 510 -6.28 14.98 -24.70
C LEU A 510 -7.40 15.13 -25.73
N PRO A 511 -8.67 15.19 -25.31
CA PRO A 511 -9.75 15.42 -26.25
C PRO A 511 -9.67 16.81 -26.89
N ASP A 512 -10.31 17.01 -28.04
CA ASP A 512 -10.28 18.31 -28.73
C ASP A 512 -10.96 19.43 -27.90
N ASP A 513 -11.93 19.08 -27.04
CA ASP A 513 -12.58 19.95 -26.06
C ASP A 513 -12.23 19.48 -24.64
N PRO A 514 -11.62 20.31 -23.78
CA PRO A 514 -11.32 19.93 -22.39
C PRO A 514 -12.53 19.53 -21.56
N ALA A 515 -13.74 19.97 -21.92
CA ALA A 515 -14.97 19.59 -21.22
C ALA A 515 -15.32 18.09 -21.35
N ASP A 516 -14.70 17.41 -22.31
CA ASP A 516 -15.01 16.03 -22.69
C ASP A 516 -14.08 15.00 -21.99
N ILE A 517 -13.17 15.43 -21.13
CA ILE A 517 -12.12 14.59 -20.52
C ILE A 517 -12.65 13.38 -19.73
N ASN A 518 -13.85 13.56 -19.15
CA ASN A 518 -14.57 12.57 -18.35
C ASN A 518 -15.62 11.77 -19.13
N GLU A 519 -15.73 12.03 -20.44
CA GLU A 519 -16.66 11.33 -21.32
C GLU A 519 -16.05 10.01 -21.84
N HIS A 520 -16.84 9.30 -22.63
CA HIS A 520 -16.38 8.09 -23.33
C HIS A 520 -15.49 8.48 -24.52
N LEU A 521 -14.19 8.24 -24.39
CA LEU A 521 -13.16 8.58 -25.37
C LEU A 521 -12.70 7.31 -26.09
N THR A 522 -12.53 7.38 -27.42
CA THR A 522 -12.04 6.25 -28.21
C THR A 522 -10.89 6.66 -29.12
N GLY A 523 -9.94 5.74 -29.30
CA GLY A 523 -8.82 5.88 -30.23
C GLY A 523 -9.24 5.56 -31.68
N ALA A 524 -8.32 5.00 -32.47
CA ALA A 524 -8.57 4.65 -33.87
C ALA A 524 -9.24 3.29 -34.09
N GLY A 525 -9.77 2.66 -33.04
CA GLY A 525 -10.28 1.29 -33.08
C GLY A 525 -11.30 1.02 -34.20
N GLU A 526 -12.15 1.99 -34.55
CA GLU A 526 -13.12 1.86 -35.64
C GLU A 526 -12.43 1.65 -37.01
N ASN A 527 -11.28 2.31 -37.24
CA ASN A 527 -10.52 2.19 -38.48
C ASN A 527 -9.78 0.85 -38.60
N LYS A 528 -9.66 0.10 -37.50
CA LYS A 528 -9.00 -1.22 -37.43
C LYS A 528 -9.94 -2.38 -37.77
N LEU A 529 -11.24 -2.13 -37.83
CA LEU A 529 -12.24 -3.13 -38.21
C LEU A 529 -12.56 -3.00 -39.70
N THR A 530 -12.61 -4.13 -40.42
CA THR A 530 -13.07 -4.14 -41.83
C THR A 530 -14.59 -3.99 -41.90
N THR A 531 -15.14 -3.73 -43.10
CA THR A 531 -16.58 -3.50 -43.41
C THR A 531 -17.54 -4.66 -43.09
N ALA A 532 -17.14 -5.61 -42.25
CA ALA A 532 -17.99 -6.64 -41.66
C ALA A 532 -18.54 -6.21 -40.30
N SER A 533 -18.71 -4.90 -40.08
CA SER A 533 -19.17 -4.29 -38.83
C SER A 533 -20.57 -4.79 -38.45
N LEU A 534 -20.78 -5.13 -37.18
CA LEU A 534 -22.14 -5.17 -36.60
C LEU A 534 -22.85 -3.85 -36.92
N ASP A 535 -24.15 -3.90 -37.17
CA ASP A 535 -24.99 -2.70 -37.08
C ASP A 535 -25.14 -2.39 -35.57
N LEU A 536 -24.10 -1.81 -34.98
CA LEU A 536 -24.05 -1.53 -33.55
C LEU A 536 -25.15 -0.52 -33.21
N PRO A 537 -25.93 -0.73 -32.14
CA PRO A 537 -26.89 0.27 -31.69
C PRO A 537 -26.13 1.57 -31.38
N ASP A 538 -26.43 2.65 -32.10
CA ASP A 538 -25.92 3.99 -31.78
C ASP A 538 -26.52 4.42 -30.42
N ARG A 539 -25.81 4.08 -29.34
CA ARG A 539 -26.27 4.24 -27.95
C ARG A 539 -25.25 4.99 -27.08
N GLY A 540 -24.45 5.84 -27.68
CA GLY A 540 -23.60 6.78 -26.95
C GLY A 540 -22.79 7.64 -27.92
N SER A 541 -22.74 8.95 -27.67
CA SER A 541 -21.87 9.87 -28.40
C SER A 541 -20.43 9.67 -27.94
N ALA A 542 -19.80 8.57 -28.36
CA ALA A 542 -18.36 8.38 -28.20
C ALA A 542 -17.64 9.52 -28.91
N ILE A 543 -16.58 10.05 -28.30
CA ILE A 543 -15.73 11.06 -28.91
C ILE A 543 -14.56 10.29 -29.53
N ILE A 544 -14.58 10.21 -30.85
CA ILE A 544 -13.79 9.26 -31.63
C ILE A 544 -12.45 9.82 -32.11
N ASP A 545 -11.48 8.93 -32.35
CA ASP A 545 -10.16 9.25 -32.92
C ASP A 545 -9.34 10.26 -32.08
N GLN A 546 -9.38 10.09 -30.75
CA GLN A 546 -8.67 10.97 -29.81
C GLN A 546 -7.15 10.76 -29.87
N ARG A 547 -6.41 11.87 -29.77
CA ARG A 547 -4.94 11.86 -29.97
C ARG A 547 -4.20 11.67 -28.66
N ALA A 548 -3.18 10.83 -28.70
CA ALA A 548 -2.22 10.72 -27.60
C ALA A 548 -1.24 11.91 -27.61
N GLY A 549 -0.88 12.37 -26.42
CA GLY A 549 0.06 13.46 -26.20
C GLY A 549 1.02 13.17 -25.04
N GLU A 550 2.15 13.87 -25.04
CA GLU A 550 3.08 13.84 -23.92
C GLU A 550 2.47 14.58 -22.72
N PHE A 551 2.47 13.96 -21.55
CA PHE A 551 2.11 14.63 -20.30
C PHE A 551 3.23 15.61 -19.93
N SER A 552 3.02 16.91 -20.19
CA SER A 552 4.07 17.93 -20.08
C SER A 552 3.51 19.33 -19.86
N ARG A 553 4.43 20.31 -19.69
CA ARG A 553 4.13 21.75 -19.65
C ARG A 553 3.59 22.32 -20.98
N ALA A 554 3.30 21.47 -21.96
CA ALA A 554 2.60 21.87 -23.19
C ALA A 554 1.07 21.71 -23.07
N ILE A 555 0.57 20.94 -22.10
CA ILE A 555 -0.88 20.67 -21.91
C ILE A 555 -1.59 21.94 -21.44
N ASP A 556 -2.69 22.33 -22.06
CA ASP A 556 -3.44 23.52 -21.64
C ASP A 556 -3.89 23.40 -20.16
N PRO A 557 -3.75 24.44 -19.31
CA PRO A 557 -4.24 24.42 -17.93
C PRO A 557 -5.70 23.99 -17.78
N GLU A 558 -6.54 24.16 -18.80
CA GLU A 558 -7.95 23.74 -18.76
C GLU A 558 -8.15 22.24 -18.55
N TYR A 559 -7.19 21.39 -18.96
CA TYR A 559 -7.28 19.94 -18.77
C TYR A 559 -6.91 19.49 -17.35
N LEU A 560 -6.16 20.30 -16.59
CA LEU A 560 -5.70 19.94 -15.24
C LEU A 560 -6.44 20.70 -14.13
N LEU A 561 -6.94 21.90 -14.43
CA LEU A 561 -7.43 22.85 -13.43
C LEU A 561 -8.89 23.27 -13.72
N GLY A 562 -9.56 22.51 -14.57
CA GLY A 562 -10.93 22.76 -15.03
C GLY A 562 -11.06 23.76 -16.19
N VAL A 563 -12.16 23.60 -16.93
CA VAL A 563 -12.48 24.36 -18.14
C VAL A 563 -12.44 25.88 -17.89
N GLY A 564 -11.72 26.60 -18.76
CA GLY A 564 -11.50 28.05 -18.67
C GLY A 564 -10.38 28.51 -17.72
N SER A 565 -9.64 27.59 -17.09
CA SER A 565 -8.43 27.93 -16.33
C SER A 565 -7.33 28.49 -17.24
N THR A 566 -6.52 29.42 -16.70
CA THR A 566 -5.36 30.01 -17.40
C THR A 566 -4.09 29.98 -16.55
N ASP A 567 -4.11 29.25 -15.43
CA ASP A 567 -3.02 29.22 -14.47
C ASP A 567 -1.92 28.24 -14.91
N THR A 568 -1.05 28.74 -15.78
CA THR A 568 0.11 27.97 -16.26
C THR A 568 1.12 27.64 -15.17
N ALA A 569 1.19 28.43 -14.09
CA ALA A 569 2.17 28.20 -13.03
C ALA A 569 1.73 27.04 -12.13
N PHE A 570 0.46 26.99 -11.78
CA PHE A 570 -0.09 25.86 -11.03
C PHE A 570 -0.11 24.58 -11.87
N ARG A 571 -0.47 24.68 -13.16
CA ARG A 571 -0.33 23.58 -14.14
C ARG A 571 1.09 23.03 -14.18
N ASP A 572 2.10 23.90 -14.28
CA ASP A 572 3.51 23.48 -14.28
C ASP A 572 3.89 22.74 -12.99
N THR A 573 3.35 23.16 -11.85
CA THR A 573 3.56 22.51 -10.54
C THR A 573 2.99 21.10 -10.53
N VAL A 574 1.73 20.91 -10.98
CA VAL A 574 1.10 19.57 -11.09
C VAL A 574 1.92 18.66 -12.01
N VAL A 575 2.31 19.16 -13.19
CA VAL A 575 3.12 18.38 -14.14
C VAL A 575 4.46 17.98 -13.55
N GLU A 576 5.18 18.93 -12.94
CA GLU A 576 6.48 18.67 -12.31
C GLU A 576 6.38 17.67 -11.17
N TRP A 577 5.30 17.76 -10.39
CA TRP A 577 5.02 16.85 -9.28
C TRP A 577 4.75 15.42 -9.77
N VAL A 578 3.88 15.22 -10.75
CA VAL A 578 3.56 13.88 -11.30
C VAL A 578 4.79 13.22 -11.96
N HIS A 579 5.67 14.02 -12.58
CA HIS A 579 6.94 13.52 -13.10
C HIS A 579 7.96 13.18 -12.00
N GLY A 580 7.80 13.72 -10.79
CA GLY A 580 8.83 13.73 -9.74
C GLY A 580 10.08 14.50 -10.19
N ALA A 581 9.88 15.71 -10.71
CA ALA A 581 10.98 16.57 -11.14
C ALA A 581 11.76 17.12 -9.92
N PRO A 582 13.08 17.41 -10.06
CA PRO A 582 13.87 17.97 -8.96
C PRO A 582 13.26 19.24 -8.35
N GLY A 583 13.08 19.26 -7.04
CA GLY A 583 12.47 20.39 -6.30
C GLY A 583 10.94 20.39 -6.30
N SER A 584 10.29 19.32 -6.78
CA SER A 584 8.84 19.14 -6.67
C SER A 584 8.40 18.60 -5.31
N GLY A 585 9.34 18.10 -4.50
CA GLY A 585 9.05 17.34 -3.27
C GLY A 585 8.90 15.84 -3.53
N ARG A 586 8.88 15.41 -4.79
CA ARG A 586 8.65 14.02 -5.22
C ARG A 586 9.81 13.42 -6.02
N GLU A 587 10.96 14.10 -6.05
CA GLU A 587 12.11 13.68 -6.86
C GLU A 587 12.66 12.28 -6.55
N ASP A 588 12.51 11.84 -5.29
CA ASP A 588 12.95 10.56 -4.76
C ASP A 588 11.76 9.60 -4.46
N GLU A 589 10.54 9.93 -4.91
CA GLU A 589 9.30 9.17 -4.65
C GLU A 589 8.42 9.10 -5.93
N ARG A 590 9.04 8.72 -7.05
CA ARG A 590 8.42 8.81 -8.38
C ARG A 590 7.36 7.75 -8.68
N LEU A 591 7.27 6.70 -7.84
CA LEU A 591 6.24 5.67 -7.91
C LEU A 591 5.20 5.95 -6.84
N GLY A 592 3.92 6.08 -7.20
CA GLY A 592 2.84 6.23 -6.21
C GLY A 592 2.52 4.92 -5.49
N ASP A 593 1.75 4.97 -4.42
CA ASP A 593 1.38 3.77 -3.65
C ASP A 593 0.62 2.72 -4.46
N ILE A 594 1.00 1.45 -4.26
CA ILE A 594 0.34 0.27 -4.84
C ILE A 594 -0.41 -0.46 -3.72
N TYR A 595 -1.72 -0.23 -3.63
CA TYR A 595 -2.55 -0.76 -2.55
C TYR A 595 -3.33 -2.02 -2.91
N HIS A 596 -4.36 -1.92 -3.76
CA HIS A 596 -5.12 -3.08 -4.26
C HIS A 596 -4.73 -3.50 -5.68
N SER A 597 -3.95 -2.67 -6.39
CA SER A 597 -3.57 -2.93 -7.78
C SER A 597 -2.50 -4.00 -7.87
N THR A 598 -2.91 -5.27 -7.96
CA THR A 598 -1.97 -6.37 -8.22
C THR A 598 -1.34 -6.14 -9.60
N PRO A 599 0.00 -6.03 -9.70
CA PRO A 599 0.69 -5.85 -10.98
C PRO A 599 0.45 -7.02 -11.94
N ALA A 600 0.59 -6.78 -13.23
CA ALA A 600 0.43 -7.81 -14.26
C ALA A 600 1.69 -7.94 -15.11
N ILE A 601 2.11 -9.17 -15.43
CA ILE A 601 3.27 -9.44 -16.27
C ILE A 601 2.84 -9.83 -17.67
N VAL A 602 3.43 -9.19 -18.68
CA VAL A 602 3.35 -9.58 -20.08
C VAL A 602 4.73 -10.00 -20.53
N GLY A 603 4.87 -11.24 -20.98
CA GLY A 603 6.13 -11.79 -21.45
C GLY A 603 6.00 -12.53 -22.77
N PRO A 604 7.09 -13.14 -23.25
CA PRO A 604 7.14 -14.00 -24.43
C PRO A 604 5.93 -14.93 -24.57
N LEU A 605 5.31 -14.98 -25.75
CA LEU A 605 4.26 -15.95 -26.05
C LEU A 605 4.87 -17.30 -26.42
N VAL A 606 4.91 -18.22 -25.45
CA VAL A 606 5.53 -19.55 -25.60
C VAL A 606 4.52 -20.69 -25.74
N ASP A 607 3.24 -20.43 -25.49
CA ASP A 607 2.18 -21.44 -25.55
C ASP A 607 1.89 -21.85 -27.00
N ASP A 608 1.69 -23.15 -27.21
CA ASP A 608 1.26 -23.74 -28.47
C ASP A 608 -0.24 -24.10 -28.35
N LEU A 609 -1.09 -23.36 -29.07
CA LEU A 609 -2.53 -23.56 -29.09
C LEU A 609 -2.95 -24.28 -30.37
N ASP A 610 -4.01 -25.06 -30.31
CA ASP A 610 -4.53 -25.75 -31.51
C ASP A 610 -5.00 -24.77 -32.61
N ASP A 611 -5.25 -23.50 -32.27
CA ASP A 611 -5.55 -22.42 -33.22
C ASP A 611 -4.28 -21.97 -33.97
N THR A 612 -4.18 -22.37 -35.25
CA THR A 612 -3.05 -22.02 -36.11
C THR A 612 -2.84 -20.51 -36.26
N SER A 613 -3.91 -19.69 -36.21
CA SER A 613 -3.79 -18.23 -36.34
C SER A 613 -3.08 -17.59 -35.14
N TYR A 614 -3.27 -18.17 -33.95
CA TYR A 614 -2.55 -17.74 -32.75
C TYR A 614 -1.06 -18.09 -32.85
N ASN A 615 -0.77 -19.30 -33.31
CA ASN A 615 0.59 -19.78 -33.52
C ASN A 615 1.35 -18.97 -34.60
N ASP A 616 0.67 -18.62 -35.68
CA ASP A 616 1.25 -17.77 -36.72
C ASP A 616 1.48 -16.34 -36.19
N TRP A 617 0.55 -15.80 -35.38
CA TRP A 617 0.69 -14.50 -34.73
C TRP A 617 1.88 -14.46 -33.76
N ARG A 618 2.00 -15.43 -32.85
CA ARG A 618 3.09 -15.42 -31.85
C ARG A 618 4.47 -15.57 -32.49
N LEU A 619 4.57 -16.26 -33.62
CA LEU A 619 5.83 -16.50 -34.34
C LEU A 619 6.17 -15.39 -35.35
N GLY A 620 5.30 -14.38 -35.51
CA GLY A 620 5.47 -13.33 -36.53
C GLY A 620 5.24 -13.80 -37.97
N PHE A 621 4.73 -15.03 -38.18
CA PHE A 621 4.44 -15.59 -39.50
C PHE A 621 3.04 -15.20 -40.03
N GLY A 622 2.17 -14.73 -39.14
CA GLY A 622 0.81 -14.32 -39.46
C GLY A 622 0.78 -12.92 -40.05
N HIS A 623 0.39 -12.79 -41.31
CA HIS A 623 -0.05 -11.51 -41.88
C HIS A 623 -1.32 -11.09 -41.15
N GLN A 624 -1.21 -10.17 -40.18
CA GLN A 624 -2.39 -9.51 -39.63
C GLN A 624 -3.00 -8.70 -40.78
N LEU A 625 -4.12 -9.16 -41.33
CA LEU A 625 -4.91 -8.38 -42.27
C LEU A 625 -5.62 -7.29 -41.48
N SER A 626 -4.87 -6.28 -41.06
CA SER A 626 -5.43 -5.05 -40.51
C SER A 626 -5.77 -4.11 -41.67
N PRO A 627 -6.98 -3.52 -41.71
CA PRO A 627 -7.28 -2.42 -42.62
C PRO A 627 -6.52 -1.13 -42.27
N ASP A 628 -5.84 -1.07 -41.11
CA ASP A 628 -4.97 0.03 -40.71
C ASP A 628 -3.60 -0.07 -41.44
N PRO A 629 -3.22 0.92 -42.28
CA PRO A 629 -1.93 0.95 -42.94
C PRO A 629 -0.71 1.02 -42.01
N VAL A 630 -0.91 1.37 -40.73
CA VAL A 630 0.14 1.41 -39.70
C VAL A 630 0.42 0.00 -39.14
N GLU A 631 -0.58 -0.87 -39.13
CA GLU A 631 -0.50 -2.29 -38.73
C GLU A 631 -0.31 -3.24 -39.93
N ASP A 632 -0.48 -2.75 -41.17
CA ASP A 632 -0.22 -3.47 -42.42
C ASP A 632 1.29 -3.68 -42.64
N LEU A 633 1.84 -4.69 -41.98
CA LEU A 633 3.24 -5.09 -42.11
C LEU A 633 3.45 -5.77 -43.47
N THR A 634 3.96 -5.01 -44.45
CA THR A 634 4.10 -5.44 -45.86
C THR A 634 5.02 -6.66 -46.14
N THR A 635 5.62 -7.30 -45.12
CA THR A 635 6.42 -8.54 -45.33
C THR A 635 6.44 -9.57 -44.19
N ASP A 636 6.50 -9.19 -42.89
CA ASP A 636 6.49 -10.13 -41.73
C ASP A 636 5.89 -9.44 -40.47
N GLY A 637 5.25 -10.20 -39.56
CA GLY A 637 4.65 -9.73 -38.30
C GLY A 637 5.66 -9.53 -37.15
N TRP A 638 5.23 -9.01 -35.98
CA TRP A 638 6.10 -8.95 -34.80
C TRP A 638 6.37 -10.35 -34.21
N GLN A 639 7.62 -10.66 -33.86
CA GLN A 639 7.97 -11.96 -33.29
C GLN A 639 7.71 -12.00 -31.77
N LEU A 640 6.44 -12.09 -31.38
CA LEU A 640 5.99 -12.00 -29.97
C LEU A 640 6.49 -13.14 -29.07
N SER A 641 7.00 -14.22 -29.64
CA SER A 641 7.71 -15.26 -28.89
C SER A 641 9.04 -14.79 -28.29
N GLU A 642 9.57 -13.65 -28.74
CA GLU A 642 10.82 -13.03 -28.25
C GLU A 642 10.58 -11.67 -27.58
N ARG A 643 9.32 -11.24 -27.40
CA ARG A 643 9.02 -9.91 -26.84
C ARG A 643 9.58 -9.77 -25.42
N PRO A 644 10.11 -8.61 -25.04
CA PRO A 644 10.64 -8.38 -23.70
C PRO A 644 9.52 -8.54 -22.66
N ARG A 645 9.89 -9.10 -21.51
CA ARG A 645 9.01 -9.23 -20.36
C ARG A 645 8.87 -7.89 -19.63
N VAL A 646 7.64 -7.43 -19.51
CA VAL A 646 7.27 -6.16 -18.88
C VAL A 646 6.29 -6.42 -17.75
N ILE A 647 6.50 -5.76 -16.61
CA ILE A 647 5.54 -5.70 -15.51
C ILE A 647 4.82 -4.36 -15.57
N TYR A 648 3.49 -4.43 -15.56
CA TYR A 648 2.60 -3.28 -15.49
C TYR A 648 2.10 -3.11 -14.08
N ALA A 649 2.29 -1.91 -13.52
CA ALA A 649 1.84 -1.57 -12.17
C ALA A 649 1.04 -0.27 -12.24
N SER A 650 -0.16 -0.28 -11.66
CA SER A 650 -0.96 0.94 -11.51
C SER A 650 -0.82 1.44 -10.09
N SER A 651 -0.60 2.74 -9.95
CA SER A 651 -0.44 3.40 -8.67
C SER A 651 -1.52 4.44 -8.43
N ASN A 652 -1.72 4.76 -7.16
CA ASN A 652 -2.65 5.78 -6.69
C ASN A 652 -2.14 7.21 -6.93
N ASP A 653 -1.15 7.39 -7.80
CA ASP A 653 -0.79 8.66 -8.41
C ASP A 653 -1.40 8.87 -9.80
N GLY A 654 -2.26 7.94 -10.24
CA GLY A 654 -2.94 7.99 -11.53
C GLY A 654 -2.09 7.48 -12.70
N VAL A 655 -0.88 6.98 -12.44
CA VAL A 655 0.02 6.47 -13.47
C VAL A 655 -0.06 4.94 -13.57
N ILE A 656 -0.20 4.44 -14.79
CA ILE A 656 0.01 3.04 -15.15
C ILE A 656 1.44 2.91 -15.70
N HIS A 657 2.33 2.33 -14.91
CA HIS A 657 3.75 2.19 -15.21
C HIS A 657 4.05 0.90 -15.98
N ALA A 658 5.03 0.95 -16.88
CA ALA A 658 5.56 -0.20 -17.60
C ALA A 658 7.06 -0.38 -17.33
N PHE A 659 7.44 -1.36 -16.51
CA PHE A 659 8.84 -1.64 -16.16
C PHE A 659 9.35 -2.91 -16.84
N LEU A 660 10.61 -2.92 -17.27
CA LEU A 660 11.26 -4.15 -17.70
C LEU A 660 11.43 -5.10 -16.51
N ALA A 661 10.96 -6.35 -16.66
CA ALA A 661 11.07 -7.36 -15.60
C ALA A 661 12.46 -8.03 -15.56
N ASP A 662 13.17 -8.02 -16.68
CA ASP A 662 14.45 -8.73 -16.89
C ASP A 662 15.52 -7.78 -17.46
N ASP A 663 16.79 -8.15 -17.29
CA ASP A 663 17.93 -7.43 -17.86
C ASP A 663 18.16 -7.86 -19.32
N TYR A 664 18.31 -6.90 -20.22
CA TYR A 664 18.53 -7.14 -21.65
C TYR A 664 19.87 -6.53 -22.11
N PRO A 665 20.85 -7.35 -22.55
CA PRO A 665 22.16 -6.86 -22.95
C PRO A 665 22.11 -6.08 -24.27
N ALA A 666 23.18 -5.34 -24.57
CA ALA A 666 23.33 -4.67 -25.87
C ALA A 666 23.31 -5.67 -27.04
N GLY A 667 22.47 -5.37 -28.02
CA GLY A 667 22.28 -6.22 -29.19
C GLY A 667 21.34 -7.40 -28.95
N ALA A 668 20.51 -7.36 -27.91
CA ALA A 668 19.43 -8.33 -27.68
C ALA A 668 18.29 -8.14 -28.70
N PHE A 669 18.01 -6.89 -29.09
CA PHE A 669 16.91 -6.55 -29.99
C PHE A 669 17.44 -5.76 -31.20
N THR A 670 17.85 -6.47 -32.25
CA THR A 670 18.48 -5.87 -33.44
C THR A 670 17.77 -6.20 -34.74
N ALA A 671 17.95 -5.31 -35.73
CA ALA A 671 17.51 -5.55 -37.10
C ALA A 671 18.24 -6.70 -37.80
N ALA A 672 19.36 -7.19 -37.27
CA ALA A 672 20.03 -8.37 -37.82
C ALA A 672 19.28 -9.67 -37.48
N ASP A 673 18.54 -9.64 -36.37
CA ASP A 673 17.76 -10.76 -35.83
C ASP A 673 16.25 -10.60 -36.09
N ASN A 674 15.83 -9.55 -36.80
CA ASN A 674 14.43 -9.13 -37.03
C ASN A 674 13.66 -8.88 -35.71
N LEU A 675 14.31 -8.22 -34.74
CA LEU A 675 13.74 -7.89 -33.44
C LEU A 675 13.81 -6.38 -33.13
N GLU A 676 14.05 -5.54 -34.13
CA GLU A 676 14.18 -4.09 -33.95
C GLU A 676 12.90 -3.42 -33.40
N GLU A 677 11.75 -4.07 -33.52
CA GLU A 677 10.48 -3.58 -32.96
C GLU A 677 10.49 -3.53 -31.42
N PHE A 678 11.41 -4.26 -30.77
CA PHE A 678 11.59 -4.29 -29.32
C PHE A 678 12.82 -3.49 -28.85
N ALA A 679 13.41 -2.65 -29.72
CA ALA A 679 14.63 -1.90 -29.43
C ALA A 679 14.51 -0.91 -28.25
N CYS A 680 13.32 -0.65 -27.70
CA CYS A 680 13.19 0.15 -26.47
C CYS A 680 13.77 -0.55 -25.23
N ALA A 681 13.84 -1.90 -25.26
CA ALA A 681 14.40 -2.72 -24.21
C ALA A 681 15.89 -3.06 -24.42
N ASP A 682 16.48 -2.72 -25.58
CA ASP A 682 17.88 -3.07 -25.87
C ASP A 682 18.86 -2.31 -24.96
N ASN A 683 19.82 -3.04 -24.38
CA ASN A 683 20.81 -2.49 -23.45
C ASN A 683 20.14 -1.76 -22.26
N LYS A 684 19.18 -2.42 -21.63
CA LYS A 684 18.45 -1.92 -20.47
C LYS A 684 18.43 -2.95 -19.35
N ASP A 685 18.61 -2.46 -18.14
CA ASP A 685 18.50 -3.27 -16.94
C ASP A 685 17.02 -3.35 -16.52
N ALA A 686 16.69 -4.37 -15.76
CA ALA A 686 15.39 -4.52 -15.14
C ALA A 686 15.06 -3.32 -14.22
N GLY A 687 13.79 -3.04 -14.05
CA GLY A 687 13.32 -1.86 -13.32
C GLY A 687 13.37 -0.56 -14.12
N THR A 688 13.96 -0.55 -15.32
CA THR A 688 13.84 0.61 -16.23
C THR A 688 12.37 0.82 -16.61
N GLU A 689 11.85 2.04 -16.38
CA GLU A 689 10.51 2.43 -16.82
C GLU A 689 10.55 2.80 -18.31
N LEU A 690 9.81 2.03 -19.13
CA LEU A 690 9.65 2.30 -20.56
C LEU A 690 8.77 3.52 -20.78
N TRP A 691 7.63 3.57 -20.09
CA TRP A 691 6.64 4.63 -20.14
C TRP A 691 5.67 4.54 -18.95
N GLY A 692 4.98 5.64 -18.69
CA GLY A 692 3.82 5.70 -17.80
C GLY A 692 2.63 6.34 -18.52
N PHE A 693 1.44 5.77 -18.35
CA PHE A 693 0.20 6.28 -18.93
C PHE A 693 -0.71 6.86 -17.85
N ILE A 694 -1.27 8.05 -18.10
CA ILE A 694 -2.26 8.68 -17.22
C ILE A 694 -3.61 8.66 -17.92
N ALA A 695 -4.61 8.05 -17.26
CA ALA A 695 -5.97 8.02 -17.80
C ALA A 695 -6.54 9.45 -17.90
N PRO A 696 -7.17 9.82 -19.03
CA PRO A 696 -7.70 11.17 -19.23
C PRO A 696 -8.63 11.65 -18.11
N MET A 697 -9.49 10.78 -17.60
CA MET A 697 -10.43 11.09 -16.52
C MET A 697 -9.80 11.39 -15.16
N PHE A 698 -8.48 11.25 -15.01
CA PHE A 698 -7.79 11.67 -13.79
C PHE A 698 -7.22 13.08 -13.92
N LEU A 699 -7.06 13.59 -15.15
CA LEU A 699 -6.27 14.79 -15.42
C LEU A 699 -6.82 16.03 -14.70
N ASP A 700 -8.13 16.22 -14.66
CA ASP A 700 -8.79 17.37 -14.04
C ASP A 700 -8.87 17.30 -12.51
N ASP A 701 -8.56 16.13 -11.94
CA ASP A 701 -8.47 15.90 -10.50
C ASP A 701 -7.01 15.75 -10.02
N LEU A 702 -6.00 15.80 -10.90
CA LEU A 702 -4.58 15.62 -10.51
C LEU A 702 -4.05 16.73 -9.59
N ASP A 703 -4.71 17.89 -9.53
CA ASP A 703 -4.32 18.95 -8.60
C ASP A 703 -4.68 18.64 -7.15
N ASP A 704 -5.63 17.73 -6.90
CA ASP A 704 -5.94 17.21 -5.56
C ASP A 704 -4.75 16.50 -4.91
N MET A 705 -3.81 16.00 -5.73
CA MET A 705 -2.54 15.44 -5.25
C MET A 705 -1.68 16.46 -4.50
N LEU A 706 -1.80 17.75 -4.86
CA LEU A 706 -1.05 18.84 -4.23
C LEU A 706 -1.73 19.39 -2.97
N ALA A 707 -2.99 19.02 -2.70
CA ALA A 707 -3.77 19.57 -1.60
C ALA A 707 -3.37 19.06 -0.20
N GLY A 708 -2.50 18.04 -0.12
CA GLY A 708 -1.80 17.59 1.09
C GLY A 708 -2.67 16.88 2.14
N GLY A 709 -2.26 15.68 2.55
CA GLY A 709 -2.70 15.04 3.80
C GLY A 709 -3.60 13.81 3.66
N SER A 710 -4.25 13.59 2.52
CA SER A 710 -5.04 12.37 2.29
C SER A 710 -4.47 11.54 1.15
N LYS A 711 -4.43 10.22 1.36
CA LYS A 711 -4.25 9.24 0.29
C LYS A 711 -5.23 9.56 -0.85
N GLN A 712 -4.71 9.74 -2.06
CA GLN A 712 -5.52 9.81 -3.25
C GLN A 712 -5.83 8.40 -3.75
N TRP A 713 -6.97 8.27 -4.42
CA TRP A 713 -7.41 7.01 -5.00
C TRP A 713 -7.56 7.31 -6.49
N TYR A 714 -6.66 6.77 -7.31
CA TYR A 714 -6.80 6.82 -8.77
C TYR A 714 -6.66 5.38 -9.30
N GLY A 715 -5.43 4.91 -9.51
CA GLY A 715 -5.14 3.60 -10.07
C GLY A 715 -5.25 2.42 -9.09
N ASP A 716 -6.32 2.32 -8.28
CA ASP A 716 -6.41 1.33 -7.19
C ASP A 716 -6.83 -0.08 -7.65
N GLY A 717 -7.56 -0.23 -8.76
CA GLY A 717 -7.99 -1.54 -9.22
C GLY A 717 -6.87 -2.43 -9.77
N SER A 718 -7.13 -3.73 -9.92
CA SER A 718 -6.12 -4.68 -10.41
C SER A 718 -6.10 -4.74 -11.94
N ILE A 719 -4.90 -4.74 -12.52
CA ILE A 719 -4.70 -4.78 -13.97
C ILE A 719 -5.12 -6.15 -14.53
N GLN A 720 -5.88 -6.15 -15.62
CA GLN A 720 -6.26 -7.34 -16.36
C GLN A 720 -5.55 -7.38 -17.72
N ILE A 721 -5.00 -8.55 -18.06
CA ILE A 721 -4.38 -8.81 -19.36
C ILE A 721 -5.13 -9.94 -20.06
N ARG A 722 -5.48 -9.74 -21.33
CA ARG A 722 -6.07 -10.78 -22.18
C ARG A 722 -5.47 -10.81 -23.58
N ASN A 723 -5.19 -12.02 -24.06
CA ASN A 723 -4.86 -12.28 -25.46
C ASN A 723 -6.14 -12.68 -26.21
N LEU A 724 -6.60 -11.82 -27.09
CA LEU A 724 -7.88 -11.96 -27.80
C LEU A 724 -7.70 -11.50 -29.25
N TYR A 725 -8.51 -12.01 -30.18
CA TYR A 725 -8.59 -11.45 -31.52
C TYR A 725 -9.77 -10.48 -31.64
N ASP A 726 -9.65 -9.54 -32.56
CA ASP A 726 -10.63 -8.47 -32.78
C ASP A 726 -11.99 -9.05 -33.23
N VAL A 727 -12.06 -9.57 -34.47
CA VAL A 727 -13.28 -10.16 -35.07
C VAL A 727 -12.94 -11.28 -36.04
N ARG A 728 -13.45 -12.50 -35.81
CA ARG A 728 -13.35 -13.63 -36.74
C ARG A 728 -14.68 -13.89 -37.44
N SER A 729 -14.73 -13.72 -38.77
CA SER A 729 -15.90 -14.07 -39.61
C SER A 729 -15.81 -15.51 -40.16
N PHE A 730 -16.96 -16.20 -40.20
CA PHE A 730 -17.07 -17.59 -40.68
C PHE A 730 -17.75 -17.71 -42.07
N ALA A 731 -17.85 -16.62 -42.85
CA ALA A 731 -18.49 -16.64 -44.17
C ALA A 731 -17.70 -17.40 -45.26
N SER A 732 -18.38 -18.23 -46.07
CA SER A 732 -17.74 -19.02 -47.12
C SER A 732 -17.18 -18.13 -48.26
N GLY A 733 -15.87 -18.20 -48.51
CA GLY A 733 -15.21 -17.45 -49.59
C GLY A 733 -14.67 -16.07 -49.20
N GLN A 734 -14.90 -15.65 -47.95
CA GLN A 734 -14.28 -14.49 -47.28
C GLN A 734 -13.17 -14.94 -46.31
N GLY A 735 -12.51 -16.06 -46.60
CA GLY A 735 -11.45 -16.61 -45.76
C GLY A 735 -10.32 -15.60 -45.61
N GLY A 736 -10.29 -14.86 -44.49
CA GLY A 736 -9.21 -13.96 -44.13
C GLY A 736 -9.59 -12.56 -43.66
N ALA A 737 -10.85 -12.13 -43.65
CA ALA A 737 -11.16 -10.78 -43.13
C ALA A 737 -11.09 -10.74 -41.58
N THR A 738 -9.92 -10.30 -41.08
CA THR A 738 -9.56 -9.78 -39.73
C THR A 738 -9.33 -10.71 -38.52
N ASN A 739 -8.50 -11.75 -38.63
CA ASN A 739 -7.95 -12.42 -37.43
C ASN A 739 -6.76 -11.65 -36.82
N VAL A 740 -6.97 -10.41 -36.36
CA VAL A 740 -5.92 -9.63 -35.69
C VAL A 740 -5.94 -9.98 -34.20
N TRP A 741 -4.87 -10.61 -33.73
CA TRP A 741 -4.67 -10.92 -32.32
C TRP A 741 -3.97 -9.76 -31.60
N ARG A 742 -4.38 -9.51 -30.37
CA ARG A 742 -3.86 -8.45 -29.50
C ARG A 742 -3.66 -8.95 -28.08
N THR A 743 -2.68 -8.38 -27.40
CA THR A 743 -2.56 -8.40 -25.94
C THR A 743 -3.10 -7.07 -25.40
N VAL A 744 -4.31 -7.11 -24.84
CA VAL A 744 -4.98 -5.92 -24.30
C VAL A 744 -4.82 -5.88 -22.79
N LEU A 745 -4.38 -4.72 -22.29
CA LEU A 745 -4.37 -4.34 -20.89
C LEU A 745 -5.59 -3.49 -20.61
N PHE A 746 -6.35 -3.82 -19.58
CA PHE A 746 -7.46 -2.98 -19.12
C PHE A 746 -7.57 -2.99 -17.61
N LEU A 747 -8.12 -1.90 -17.07
CA LEU A 747 -8.16 -1.63 -15.64
C LEU A 747 -9.38 -0.76 -15.33
N SER A 748 -10.20 -1.19 -14.38
CA SER A 748 -11.17 -0.35 -13.70
C SER A 748 -10.57 0.15 -12.38
N PHE A 749 -11.08 1.25 -11.82
CA PHE A 749 -10.35 2.01 -10.81
C PHE A 749 -10.79 1.78 -9.35
N ARG A 750 -11.76 0.89 -9.08
CA ARG A 750 -12.36 0.73 -7.74
C ARG A 750 -12.83 2.07 -7.18
N ASN A 751 -12.27 2.50 -6.05
CA ASN A 751 -12.56 3.76 -5.38
C ASN A 751 -11.95 4.98 -6.07
N GLY A 752 -11.04 4.77 -7.03
CA GLY A 752 -10.36 5.86 -7.71
C GLY A 752 -11.09 6.43 -8.93
N GLY A 753 -12.23 5.84 -9.32
CA GLY A 753 -13.04 6.41 -10.38
C GLY A 753 -14.13 5.49 -10.89
N ASN A 754 -15.19 6.11 -11.42
CA ASN A 754 -16.32 5.46 -12.08
C ASN A 754 -16.06 5.28 -13.58
N GLY A 755 -14.96 4.58 -13.91
CA GLY A 755 -14.55 4.35 -15.29
C GLY A 755 -13.57 3.20 -15.45
N MET A 756 -13.16 2.98 -16.69
CA MET A 756 -12.20 1.96 -17.08
C MET A 756 -11.41 2.44 -18.29
N VAL A 757 -10.15 2.01 -18.40
CA VAL A 757 -9.31 2.26 -19.57
C VAL A 757 -8.80 0.96 -20.18
N ALA A 758 -8.60 0.97 -21.50
CA ALA A 758 -8.01 -0.13 -22.25
C ALA A 758 -6.85 0.35 -23.14
N LEU A 759 -5.74 -0.38 -23.09
CA LEU A 759 -4.52 -0.16 -23.86
C LEU A 759 -4.15 -1.44 -24.62
N ASP A 760 -3.73 -1.31 -25.88
CA ASP A 760 -3.05 -2.40 -26.58
C ASP A 760 -1.56 -2.38 -26.19
N VAL A 761 -1.11 -3.47 -25.59
CA VAL A 761 0.28 -3.68 -25.14
C VAL A 761 0.92 -4.88 -25.85
N THR A 762 0.41 -5.23 -27.03
CA THR A 762 0.96 -6.31 -27.86
C THR A 762 2.46 -6.12 -28.10
N ASN A 763 2.86 -4.89 -28.46
CA ASN A 763 4.26 -4.46 -28.44
C ASN A 763 4.46 -3.44 -27.32
N PRO A 764 5.24 -3.76 -26.27
CA PRO A 764 5.46 -2.85 -25.14
C PRO A 764 6.23 -1.57 -25.51
N CYS A 765 6.98 -1.56 -26.62
CA CYS A 765 7.64 -0.36 -27.14
C CYS A 765 6.70 0.55 -27.93
N LYS A 766 5.55 0.04 -28.36
CA LYS A 766 4.56 0.76 -29.16
C LYS A 766 3.15 0.60 -28.57
N PRO A 767 2.93 1.01 -27.30
CA PRO A 767 1.62 0.89 -26.68
C PRO A 767 0.62 1.82 -27.37
N GLU A 768 -0.66 1.44 -27.36
CA GLU A 768 -1.71 2.23 -27.97
C GLU A 768 -2.91 2.40 -27.06
N PHE A 769 -3.45 3.62 -27.02
CA PHE A 769 -4.72 3.89 -26.38
C PHE A 769 -5.89 3.38 -27.24
N LEU A 770 -6.63 2.41 -26.71
CA LEU A 770 -7.84 1.92 -27.37
C LEU A 770 -9.02 2.82 -27.02
N TRP A 771 -9.31 3.00 -25.73
CA TRP A 771 -10.46 3.78 -25.26
C TRP A 771 -10.47 3.95 -23.74
N GLN A 772 -11.24 4.94 -23.29
CA GLN A 772 -11.70 5.14 -21.92
C GLN A 772 -13.22 5.02 -21.91
N PHE A 773 -13.77 4.22 -21.01
CA PHE A 773 -15.21 4.03 -20.84
C PHE A 773 -15.68 4.66 -19.53
N THR A 774 -16.62 5.60 -19.65
CA THR A 774 -17.38 6.18 -18.55
C THR A 774 -18.86 6.12 -18.89
N HIS A 775 -19.71 6.06 -17.86
CA HIS A 775 -21.16 6.05 -18.05
C HIS A 775 -21.85 6.66 -16.82
N PRO A 776 -22.92 7.47 -16.98
CA PRO A 776 -23.56 8.14 -15.84
C PRO A 776 -24.04 7.19 -14.73
N ASN A 777 -24.47 5.97 -15.09
CA ASN A 777 -24.93 4.95 -14.16
C ASN A 777 -23.82 3.99 -13.65
N LEU A 778 -22.58 4.21 -14.04
CA LEU A 778 -21.43 3.49 -13.49
C LEU A 778 -21.15 4.04 -12.08
N GLY A 779 -21.03 3.14 -11.12
CA GLY A 779 -20.56 3.45 -9.78
C GLY A 779 -19.07 3.15 -9.64
N ASP A 780 -18.57 3.20 -8.40
CA ASP A 780 -17.19 2.83 -8.11
C ASP A 780 -16.95 1.36 -8.48
N THR A 781 -15.94 1.11 -9.30
CA THR A 781 -15.79 -0.14 -10.06
C THR A 781 -15.05 -1.22 -9.26
N TYR A 782 -15.60 -1.56 -8.09
CA TYR A 782 -15.02 -2.56 -7.16
C TYR A 782 -14.93 -3.97 -7.74
N GLY A 783 -15.94 -4.37 -8.53
CA GLY A 783 -15.94 -5.65 -9.23
C GLY A 783 -14.97 -5.64 -10.41
N GLN A 784 -14.05 -6.60 -10.43
CA GLN A 784 -13.08 -6.70 -11.52
C GLN A 784 -13.78 -7.04 -12.87
N PRO A 785 -13.48 -6.29 -13.96
CA PRO A 785 -13.96 -6.61 -15.29
C PRO A 785 -13.24 -7.85 -15.85
N THR A 786 -13.81 -8.46 -16.88
CA THR A 786 -13.16 -9.55 -17.62
C THR A 786 -13.39 -9.38 -19.11
N ALA A 787 -12.62 -10.07 -19.94
CA ALA A 787 -12.82 -10.07 -21.38
C ALA A 787 -12.77 -11.50 -21.93
N ALA A 788 -13.60 -11.76 -22.94
CA ALA A 788 -13.71 -13.06 -23.58
C ALA A 788 -14.11 -12.90 -25.06
N GLN A 789 -13.94 -13.97 -25.84
CA GLN A 789 -14.53 -14.07 -27.17
C GLN A 789 -16.00 -14.43 -27.05
N ILE A 790 -16.89 -13.71 -27.74
CA ILE A 790 -18.34 -13.97 -27.75
C ILE A 790 -18.83 -14.06 -29.20
N PHE A 791 -19.76 -14.98 -29.47
CA PHE A 791 -20.39 -15.06 -30.78
C PHE A 791 -21.47 -14.00 -30.96
N VAL A 792 -21.43 -13.30 -32.08
CA VAL A 792 -22.40 -12.27 -32.48
C VAL A 792 -22.82 -12.44 -33.95
N GLU A 793 -24.02 -11.99 -34.32
CA GLU A 793 -24.46 -11.91 -35.72
C GLU A 793 -23.70 -10.77 -36.43
N GLY A 794 -23.09 -11.06 -37.59
CA GLY A 794 -22.42 -10.02 -38.39
C GLY A 794 -23.41 -9.03 -39.02
N GLY A 795 -22.96 -7.84 -39.44
CA GLY A 795 -23.80 -6.88 -40.16
C GLY A 795 -24.15 -7.30 -41.60
N ASP A 796 -25.18 -6.66 -42.17
CA ASP A 796 -25.60 -6.86 -43.58
C ASP A 796 -24.43 -6.46 -44.50
N ASP A 797 -23.99 -7.38 -45.36
CA ASP A 797 -22.88 -7.15 -46.31
C ASP A 797 -23.28 -6.21 -47.47
N GLY A 798 -24.50 -5.67 -47.43
CA GLY A 798 -25.03 -4.73 -48.42
C GLY A 798 -25.34 -5.39 -49.77
N SER A 799 -25.32 -6.73 -49.84
CA SER A 799 -25.54 -7.49 -51.09
C SER A 799 -27.01 -7.54 -51.53
N GLY A 800 -27.95 -7.14 -50.68
CA GLY A 800 -29.39 -7.11 -50.98
C GLY A 800 -30.00 -8.49 -51.26
N GLY A 801 -29.31 -9.58 -50.90
CA GLY A 801 -29.84 -10.95 -50.89
C GLY A 801 -30.60 -11.24 -49.57
N PRO A 802 -31.27 -12.40 -49.44
CA PRO A 802 -31.72 -12.86 -48.13
C PRO A 802 -30.48 -13.07 -47.25
N ALA A 803 -30.20 -12.11 -46.38
CA ALA A 803 -29.03 -12.07 -45.53
C ALA A 803 -29.10 -13.20 -44.50
N PHE A 804 -28.43 -14.33 -44.78
CA PHE A 804 -27.84 -15.09 -43.70
C PHE A 804 -26.65 -14.26 -43.24
N LEU A 805 -26.87 -13.41 -42.24
CA LEU A 805 -25.79 -12.68 -41.58
C LEU A 805 -24.79 -13.71 -41.06
N SER A 806 -23.53 -13.60 -41.48
CA SER A 806 -22.51 -14.59 -41.10
C SER A 806 -22.25 -14.47 -39.61
N ARG A 807 -22.25 -15.59 -38.88
CA ARG A 807 -21.77 -15.63 -37.49
C ARG A 807 -20.34 -15.07 -37.43
N GLN A 808 -20.07 -14.27 -36.40
CA GLN A 808 -18.74 -13.76 -36.10
C GLN A 808 -18.41 -14.05 -34.63
N SER A 809 -17.13 -14.24 -34.32
CA SER A 809 -16.65 -14.22 -32.93
C SER A 809 -15.92 -12.90 -32.70
N ARG A 810 -16.18 -12.25 -31.56
CA ARG A 810 -15.70 -10.90 -31.26
C ARG A 810 -15.15 -10.82 -29.85
N GLY A 811 -14.06 -10.08 -29.66
CA GLY A 811 -13.55 -9.76 -28.34
C GLY A 811 -14.48 -8.78 -27.61
N VAL A 812 -14.97 -9.15 -26.43
CA VAL A 812 -15.89 -8.32 -25.63
C VAL A 812 -15.39 -8.23 -24.21
N ILE A 813 -15.35 -7.01 -23.67
CA ILE A 813 -15.12 -6.74 -22.25
C ILE A 813 -16.49 -6.70 -21.55
N VAL A 814 -16.60 -7.42 -20.43
CA VAL A 814 -17.77 -7.44 -19.58
C VAL A 814 -17.44 -6.69 -18.29
N LEU A 815 -18.10 -5.55 -18.09
CA LEU A 815 -17.86 -4.63 -16.97
C LEU A 815 -19.08 -4.59 -16.04
N PRO A 816 -18.94 -4.99 -14.76
CA PRO A 816 -20.01 -4.82 -13.78
C PRO A 816 -20.21 -3.34 -13.43
N GLY A 817 -21.44 -2.97 -13.09
CA GLY A 817 -21.84 -1.57 -12.91
C GLY A 817 -21.25 -0.87 -11.69
N GLY A 818 -20.69 -1.60 -10.74
CA GLY A 818 -20.00 -1.06 -9.57
C GLY A 818 -20.90 -0.84 -8.35
N GLN A 819 -20.37 -0.11 -7.37
CA GLN A 819 -21.03 0.18 -6.11
C GLN A 819 -22.25 1.10 -6.30
N GLY A 820 -23.35 0.77 -5.62
CA GLY A 820 -24.53 1.62 -5.56
C GLY A 820 -24.68 2.29 -4.19
N VAL A 821 -25.68 3.15 -4.09
CA VAL A 821 -25.97 3.90 -2.86
C VAL A 821 -27.26 3.40 -2.24
N GLU A 822 -27.23 3.02 -0.97
CA GLU A 822 -28.41 2.57 -0.24
C GLU A 822 -29.35 3.75 0.10
N ASN A 823 -30.66 3.51 0.12
CA ASN A 823 -31.67 4.49 0.51
C ASN A 823 -31.79 4.56 2.04
N ALA A 824 -31.51 5.73 2.62
CA ALA A 824 -31.52 5.96 4.07
C ALA A 824 -32.90 5.75 4.74
N SER A 825 -33.99 5.63 3.99
CA SER A 825 -35.35 5.47 4.53
C SER A 825 -35.78 4.02 4.84
N SER A 826 -34.90 3.02 4.60
CA SER A 826 -34.95 1.63 5.13
C SER A 826 -36.33 0.96 5.23
N PHE A 827 -37.10 0.92 4.12
CA PHE A 827 -38.18 -0.05 4.01
C PHE A 827 -37.72 -1.22 3.14
N PRO A 828 -37.74 -2.46 3.66
CA PRO A 828 -37.43 -3.63 2.83
C PRO A 828 -38.42 -3.70 1.67
N VAL A 829 -37.91 -3.87 0.44
CA VAL A 829 -38.77 -4.04 -0.73
C VAL A 829 -39.28 -5.48 -0.72
N PRO A 830 -40.61 -5.73 -0.83
CA PRO A 830 -41.15 -7.08 -0.83
C PRO A 830 -40.64 -7.90 -2.01
N VAL A 831 -40.16 -9.11 -1.70
CA VAL A 831 -39.74 -10.20 -2.60
C VAL A 831 -38.42 -9.90 -3.35
N GLY A 832 -37.40 -10.72 -3.07
CA GLY A 832 -36.15 -10.77 -3.85
C GLY A 832 -36.36 -11.30 -5.28
N PRO A 833 -35.33 -11.24 -6.14
CA PRO A 833 -35.39 -11.86 -7.47
C PRO A 833 -35.78 -13.34 -7.34
N GLN A 834 -36.72 -13.80 -8.16
CA GLN A 834 -37.18 -15.19 -8.12
C GLN A 834 -36.09 -16.10 -8.67
N PHE A 835 -35.78 -17.18 -7.95
CA PHE A 835 -34.91 -18.24 -8.48
C PHE A 835 -35.63 -19.03 -9.58
N PRO A 836 -34.89 -19.64 -10.50
CA PRO A 836 -35.41 -20.70 -11.34
C PRO A 836 -36.07 -21.78 -10.49
N GLN A 837 -37.10 -22.43 -11.05
CA GLN A 837 -38.08 -23.27 -10.33
C GLN A 837 -37.47 -24.46 -9.57
N ASP A 838 -36.17 -24.71 -9.71
CA ASP A 838 -35.47 -25.94 -9.36
C ASP A 838 -34.12 -25.71 -8.64
N MET A 839 -33.91 -24.60 -7.92
CA MET A 839 -32.77 -24.47 -7.01
C MET A 839 -32.97 -25.37 -5.78
N VAL A 840 -32.01 -26.25 -5.52
CA VAL A 840 -32.06 -27.21 -4.40
C VAL A 840 -30.79 -27.20 -3.57
N ASP A 841 -30.93 -27.55 -2.30
CA ASP A 841 -29.80 -27.91 -1.44
C ASP A 841 -29.17 -29.26 -1.89
N ALA A 842 -28.09 -29.65 -1.22
CA ALA A 842 -27.36 -30.86 -1.58
C ALA A 842 -28.20 -32.15 -1.42
N ASP A 843 -29.20 -32.14 -0.53
CA ASP A 843 -30.14 -33.23 -0.25
C ASP A 843 -31.37 -33.23 -1.18
N GLY A 844 -31.53 -32.20 -2.01
CA GLY A 844 -32.61 -32.06 -2.97
C GLY A 844 -33.85 -31.33 -2.44
N ASN A 845 -33.78 -30.64 -1.29
CA ASN A 845 -34.84 -29.76 -0.82
C ASN A 845 -34.79 -28.42 -1.57
N SER A 846 -35.95 -27.86 -1.89
CA SER A 846 -36.04 -26.58 -2.61
C SER A 846 -35.56 -25.42 -1.74
N ILE A 847 -34.68 -24.60 -2.30
CA ILE A 847 -34.26 -23.31 -1.75
C ILE A 847 -35.12 -22.21 -2.39
N SER A 848 -35.60 -21.27 -1.59
CA SER A 848 -36.49 -20.18 -2.03
C SER A 848 -35.86 -18.82 -1.75
N ALA A 849 -36.17 -17.83 -2.59
CA ALA A 849 -35.64 -16.48 -2.44
C ALA A 849 -36.11 -15.79 -1.15
N ARG A 850 -35.27 -14.88 -0.63
CA ARG A 850 -35.61 -14.09 0.55
C ARG A 850 -36.93 -13.34 0.36
N PRO A 851 -37.72 -13.19 1.44
CA PRO A 851 -39.01 -12.51 1.39
C PRO A 851 -38.89 -11.01 1.14
N ASN A 852 -37.72 -10.41 1.39
CA ASN A 852 -37.43 -8.99 1.19
C ASN A 852 -36.01 -8.81 0.65
N ARG A 853 -35.73 -7.63 0.10
CA ARG A 853 -34.39 -7.18 -0.32
C ARG A 853 -34.09 -5.75 0.13
N ARG A 854 -32.82 -5.31 0.02
CA ARG A 854 -32.41 -3.93 0.33
C ARG A 854 -33.05 -2.94 -0.66
N GLU A 855 -33.26 -1.71 -0.19
CA GLU A 855 -33.76 -0.62 -1.02
C GLU A 855 -32.58 0.25 -1.51
N TRP A 856 -32.19 0.03 -2.76
CA TRP A 856 -31.16 0.83 -3.43
C TRP A 856 -31.75 2.10 -4.03
N ARG A 857 -31.00 3.22 -3.99
CA ARG A 857 -31.48 4.51 -4.51
C ARG A 857 -31.81 4.44 -6.00
N ASP A 858 -32.87 5.15 -6.37
CA ASP A 858 -33.31 5.34 -7.75
C ASP A 858 -33.55 6.83 -8.07
N GLU A 859 -33.93 7.13 -9.32
CA GLU A 859 -34.24 8.50 -9.76
C GLU A 859 -35.41 9.17 -9.02
N SER A 860 -36.26 8.38 -8.36
CA SER A 860 -37.42 8.87 -7.61
C SER A 860 -37.08 9.20 -6.14
N THR A 861 -35.93 8.73 -5.64
CA THR A 861 -35.42 9.07 -4.31
C THR A 861 -35.02 10.55 -4.23
N VAL A 862 -35.17 11.19 -3.07
CA VAL A 862 -34.88 12.62 -2.88
C VAL A 862 -33.68 12.80 -1.93
N PRO A 863 -32.62 13.55 -2.32
CA PRO A 863 -32.44 14.21 -3.61
C PRO A 863 -32.29 13.20 -4.74
N ALA A 864 -32.86 13.49 -5.92
CA ALA A 864 -32.67 12.67 -7.11
C ALA A 864 -31.16 12.59 -7.38
N ARG A 865 -30.59 11.41 -7.15
CA ARG A 865 -29.20 11.08 -7.47
C ARG A 865 -29.21 9.98 -8.53
N VAL A 866 -28.14 9.93 -9.30
CA VAL A 866 -27.99 9.04 -10.45
C VAL A 866 -27.98 7.58 -9.97
N ARG A 867 -28.49 6.67 -10.81
CA ARG A 867 -28.60 5.25 -10.51
C ARG A 867 -27.21 4.64 -10.68
N HIS A 868 -26.48 4.40 -9.60
CA HIS A 868 -25.15 3.78 -9.71
C HIS A 868 -25.24 2.27 -9.52
N GLY A 869 -24.45 1.52 -10.29
CA GLY A 869 -24.09 0.14 -9.95
C GLY A 869 -24.95 -0.97 -10.56
N ARG A 870 -26.21 -0.69 -10.94
CA ARG A 870 -27.21 -1.71 -11.34
C ARG A 870 -27.23 -2.02 -12.83
N MET A 871 -26.06 -2.21 -13.41
CA MET A 871 -25.88 -2.37 -14.85
C MET A 871 -24.78 -3.41 -15.12
N LEU A 872 -24.89 -4.17 -16.20
CA LEU A 872 -23.80 -4.98 -16.75
C LEU A 872 -23.56 -4.53 -18.19
N TYR A 873 -22.33 -4.12 -18.49
CA TYR A 873 -21.96 -3.57 -19.80
C TYR A 873 -21.17 -4.58 -20.63
N PHE A 874 -21.53 -4.71 -21.90
CA PHE A 874 -20.78 -5.48 -22.90
C PHE A 874 -20.15 -4.50 -23.87
N ILE A 875 -18.83 -4.35 -23.78
CA ILE A 875 -18.07 -3.33 -24.49
C ILE A 875 -17.19 -4.01 -25.52
N ASP A 876 -17.15 -3.50 -26.74
CA ASP A 876 -16.23 -4.02 -27.74
C ASP A 876 -14.77 -3.80 -27.31
N LEU A 877 -13.94 -4.83 -27.44
CA LEU A 877 -12.54 -4.80 -27.05
C LEU A 877 -11.75 -3.70 -27.75
N VAL A 878 -12.00 -3.46 -29.04
CA VAL A 878 -11.15 -2.60 -29.87
C VAL A 878 -11.71 -1.18 -29.97
N THR A 879 -13.02 -1.05 -30.20
CA THR A 879 -13.64 0.27 -30.40
C THR A 879 -14.09 0.93 -29.11
N GLY A 880 -14.26 0.17 -28.03
CA GLY A 880 -14.84 0.69 -26.78
C GLY A 880 -16.34 0.95 -26.87
N THR A 881 -16.98 0.65 -28.00
CA THR A 881 -18.41 0.88 -28.18
C THR A 881 -19.22 -0.11 -27.36
N LEU A 882 -20.30 0.36 -26.75
CA LEU A 882 -21.27 -0.50 -26.07
C LEU A 882 -22.01 -1.38 -27.08
N ILE A 883 -21.90 -2.70 -26.94
CA ILE A 883 -22.60 -3.71 -27.73
C ILE A 883 -24.02 -3.90 -27.18
N GLU A 884 -24.12 -4.15 -25.88
CA GLU A 884 -25.39 -4.32 -25.17
C GLU A 884 -25.19 -3.94 -23.68
N GLN A 885 -26.29 -3.66 -22.98
CA GLN A 885 -26.27 -3.52 -21.54
C GLN A 885 -27.49 -4.20 -20.92
N LEU A 886 -27.29 -4.86 -19.79
CA LEU A 886 -28.37 -5.36 -18.96
C LEU A 886 -28.55 -4.41 -17.79
N ASP A 887 -29.76 -3.87 -17.63
CA ASP A 887 -30.03 -2.76 -16.72
C ASP A 887 -30.72 -3.18 -15.43
N GLN A 888 -31.20 -2.19 -14.68
CA GLN A 888 -31.89 -2.37 -13.40
C GLN A 888 -33.18 -3.19 -13.46
N ASP A 889 -33.81 -3.34 -14.63
CA ASP A 889 -34.98 -4.19 -14.79
C ASP A 889 -34.57 -5.67 -14.73
N THR A 890 -33.28 -5.94 -15.01
CA THR A 890 -32.62 -7.23 -14.80
C THR A 890 -32.02 -7.33 -13.39
N PHE A 891 -31.24 -6.31 -12.97
CA PHE A 891 -30.51 -6.32 -11.70
C PHE A 891 -31.15 -5.39 -10.65
N PRO A 892 -31.82 -5.93 -9.62
CA PRO A 892 -32.45 -5.12 -8.59
C PRO A 892 -31.44 -4.46 -7.64
N ALA A 893 -30.25 -5.04 -7.50
CA ALA A 893 -29.16 -4.57 -6.63
C ALA A 893 -27.87 -4.28 -7.45
N PRO A 894 -26.97 -3.40 -6.96
CA PRO A 894 -25.73 -3.06 -7.63
C PRO A 894 -24.82 -4.26 -7.87
N LEU A 895 -24.19 -4.34 -9.04
CA LEU A 895 -23.21 -5.37 -9.37
C LEU A 895 -21.84 -4.98 -8.86
N THR A 896 -21.54 -5.39 -7.62
CA THR A 896 -20.24 -5.19 -6.97
C THR A 896 -19.28 -6.37 -7.17
N GLY A 897 -19.82 -7.55 -7.54
CA GLY A 897 -19.11 -8.74 -7.96
C GLY A 897 -18.22 -8.53 -9.17
N ALA A 898 -16.98 -9.05 -9.10
CA ALA A 898 -16.22 -9.32 -10.31
C ALA A 898 -16.99 -10.27 -11.23
N VAL A 899 -16.68 -10.21 -12.53
CA VAL A 899 -17.32 -11.05 -13.54
C VAL A 899 -16.38 -12.17 -13.95
N SER A 900 -16.91 -13.37 -14.08
CA SER A 900 -16.17 -14.53 -14.59
C SER A 900 -16.93 -15.19 -15.73
N VAL A 901 -16.20 -15.60 -16.77
CA VAL A 901 -16.80 -16.12 -18.01
C VAL A 901 -16.38 -17.57 -18.21
N TYR A 902 -17.37 -18.45 -18.44
CA TYR A 902 -17.10 -19.85 -18.73
C TYR A 902 -16.68 -20.01 -20.20
N ARG A 903 -15.56 -20.73 -20.43
CA ARG A 903 -14.84 -20.77 -21.72
C ARG A 903 -14.38 -19.37 -22.18
N GLY A 904 -13.81 -18.62 -21.24
CA GLY A 904 -13.23 -17.30 -21.49
C GLY A 904 -11.74 -17.31 -21.84
N ASP A 905 -11.10 -18.47 -21.92
CA ASP A 905 -9.67 -18.60 -22.19
C ASP A 905 -9.33 -18.22 -23.64
N THR A 906 -8.08 -17.79 -23.87
CA THR A 906 -7.55 -17.46 -25.20
C THR A 906 -7.76 -18.63 -26.18
N GLY A 907 -8.45 -18.35 -27.29
CA GLY A 907 -8.78 -19.34 -28.32
C GLY A 907 -10.09 -20.09 -28.10
N THR A 908 -10.77 -19.90 -26.97
CA THR A 908 -12.11 -20.42 -26.72
C THR A 908 -13.17 -19.33 -26.88
N VAL A 909 -14.43 -19.72 -27.10
CA VAL A 909 -15.57 -18.79 -27.18
C VAL A 909 -16.50 -19.02 -26.01
N ALA A 910 -16.85 -17.93 -25.34
CA ALA A 910 -17.67 -17.90 -24.16
C ALA A 910 -19.11 -18.35 -24.44
N SER A 911 -19.73 -18.96 -23.44
CA SER A 911 -21.14 -19.36 -23.50
C SER A 911 -22.00 -18.78 -22.38
N ALA A 912 -21.39 -18.41 -21.25
CA ALA A 912 -22.09 -17.83 -20.10
C ALA A 912 -21.13 -16.98 -19.25
N ALA A 913 -21.66 -15.97 -18.58
CA ALA A 913 -20.96 -15.17 -17.58
C ALA A 913 -21.66 -15.26 -16.22
N TYR A 914 -20.90 -15.07 -15.15
CA TYR A 914 -21.38 -15.14 -13.77
C TYR A 914 -20.86 -13.95 -12.97
N THR A 915 -21.72 -13.41 -12.10
CA THR A 915 -21.39 -12.31 -11.18
C THR A 915 -22.31 -12.34 -9.97
N VAL A 916 -21.95 -11.60 -8.92
CA VAL A 916 -22.72 -11.49 -7.68
C VAL A 916 -23.10 -10.03 -7.43
N ASP A 917 -24.34 -9.77 -7.05
CA ASP A 917 -24.77 -8.42 -6.69
C ASP A 917 -24.50 -8.08 -5.21
N ALA A 918 -24.69 -6.82 -4.83
CA ALA A 918 -24.46 -6.32 -3.48
C ALA A 918 -25.44 -6.87 -2.43
N ASP A 919 -26.50 -7.57 -2.85
CA ASP A 919 -27.40 -8.30 -1.95
C ASP A 919 -26.96 -9.77 -1.81
N GLY A 920 -25.89 -10.21 -2.49
CA GLY A 920 -25.38 -11.58 -2.42
C GLY A 920 -26.09 -12.57 -3.37
N VAL A 921 -26.79 -12.07 -4.40
CA VAL A 921 -27.43 -12.92 -5.41
C VAL A 921 -26.43 -13.22 -6.52
N LEU A 922 -26.19 -14.50 -6.78
CA LEU A 922 -25.42 -15.03 -7.89
C LEU A 922 -26.26 -15.05 -9.16
N TRP A 923 -25.79 -14.35 -10.20
CA TRP A 923 -26.44 -14.24 -11.50
C TRP A 923 -25.72 -15.06 -12.56
N ARG A 924 -26.48 -15.74 -13.41
CA ARG A 924 -26.02 -16.37 -14.66
C ARG A 924 -26.49 -15.51 -15.83
N VAL A 925 -25.57 -15.12 -16.69
CA VAL A 925 -25.84 -14.41 -17.95
C VAL A 925 -25.67 -15.37 -19.11
N ASP A 926 -26.71 -15.53 -19.92
CA ASP A 926 -26.68 -16.37 -21.10
C ASP A 926 -26.13 -15.61 -22.32
N LEU A 927 -25.02 -16.10 -22.87
CA LEU A 927 -24.34 -15.52 -24.04
C LEU A 927 -24.41 -16.46 -25.25
N SER A 928 -25.31 -17.45 -25.24
CA SER A 928 -25.42 -18.46 -26.29
C SER A 928 -26.06 -17.93 -27.58
N SER A 929 -26.95 -16.92 -27.47
CA SER A 929 -27.54 -16.26 -28.64
C SER A 929 -26.49 -15.42 -29.37
N THR A 930 -26.53 -15.46 -30.70
CA THR A 930 -25.72 -14.60 -31.55
C THR A 930 -26.27 -13.17 -31.64
N GLU A 931 -27.51 -12.94 -31.24
CA GLU A 931 -28.10 -11.60 -31.18
C GLU A 931 -27.92 -11.04 -29.76
N PRO A 932 -27.12 -9.97 -29.56
CA PRO A 932 -26.89 -9.42 -28.23
C PRO A 932 -28.16 -8.98 -27.49
N ALA A 933 -29.17 -8.51 -28.22
CA ALA A 933 -30.46 -8.10 -27.64
C ALA A 933 -31.25 -9.27 -27.00
N ASP A 934 -30.91 -10.52 -27.32
CA ASP A 934 -31.51 -11.72 -26.73
C ASP A 934 -30.70 -12.27 -25.53
N TRP A 935 -29.58 -11.64 -25.16
CA TRP A 935 -28.86 -12.00 -23.95
C TRP A 935 -29.71 -11.67 -22.72
N THR A 936 -29.74 -12.60 -21.77
CA THR A 936 -30.58 -12.48 -20.57
C THR A 936 -29.79 -12.91 -19.34
N ALA A 937 -30.17 -12.40 -18.18
CA ALA A 937 -29.61 -12.85 -16.90
C ALA A 937 -30.70 -13.40 -15.99
N GLU A 938 -30.35 -14.46 -15.26
CA GLU A 938 -31.22 -15.16 -14.31
C GLU A 938 -30.50 -15.35 -12.98
N ALA A 939 -31.22 -15.18 -11.87
CA ALA A 939 -30.68 -15.34 -10.52
C ALA A 939 -30.53 -16.83 -10.19
N LEU A 940 -29.31 -17.36 -10.17
CA LEU A 940 -29.04 -18.78 -9.93
C LEU A 940 -29.17 -19.18 -8.46
N HIS A 941 -28.62 -18.38 -7.55
CA HIS A 941 -28.62 -18.65 -6.10
C HIS A 941 -28.49 -17.34 -5.30
N ASP A 942 -28.98 -17.31 -4.07
CA ASP A 942 -28.74 -16.22 -3.11
C ASP A 942 -27.91 -16.79 -1.99
N LEU A 943 -26.70 -16.26 -1.78
CA LEU A 943 -25.79 -16.74 -0.74
C LEU A 943 -26.40 -16.55 0.66
N TYR A 944 -27.35 -15.62 0.81
CA TYR A 944 -27.99 -15.26 2.07
C TYR A 944 -29.48 -15.65 2.08
N TYR A 945 -29.86 -16.71 1.35
CA TYR A 945 -31.27 -17.12 1.21
C TYR A 945 -32.00 -17.39 2.54
N ASP A 946 -31.26 -17.72 3.60
CA ASP A 946 -31.72 -18.03 4.95
C ASP A 946 -31.58 -16.86 5.95
N GLU A 947 -31.04 -15.73 5.51
CA GLU A 947 -30.75 -14.55 6.34
C GLU A 947 -31.70 -13.37 6.10
N ALA A 948 -31.55 -12.33 6.94
CA ALA A 948 -32.25 -11.07 6.73
C ALA A 948 -31.74 -10.32 5.47
N SER A 949 -32.58 -9.43 4.94
CA SER A 949 -32.29 -8.74 3.68
C SER A 949 -31.09 -7.79 3.77
N ASP A 950 -30.73 -7.33 4.96
CA ASP A 950 -29.72 -6.31 5.25
C ASP A 950 -28.38 -6.89 5.73
N VAL A 951 -28.23 -8.22 5.79
CA VAL A 951 -27.01 -8.89 6.29
C VAL A 951 -25.95 -9.12 5.21
N ALA A 952 -26.34 -9.12 3.92
CA ALA A 952 -25.46 -9.55 2.84
C ALA A 952 -24.18 -8.69 2.69
N GLU A 953 -23.03 -9.32 2.70
CA GLU A 953 -21.74 -8.67 2.42
C GLU A 953 -21.40 -8.70 0.92
N PRO A 954 -20.61 -7.73 0.41
CA PRO A 954 -20.23 -7.69 -0.99
C PRO A 954 -19.28 -8.84 -1.36
N THR A 955 -19.18 -9.08 -2.66
CA THR A 955 -18.18 -9.97 -3.28
C THR A 955 -17.35 -9.11 -4.22
N PHE A 956 -16.06 -8.96 -4.02
CA PHE A 956 -15.20 -8.16 -4.93
C PHE A 956 -14.35 -9.02 -5.86
N TYR A 957 -14.01 -10.24 -5.43
CA TYR A 957 -13.09 -11.12 -6.14
C TYR A 957 -13.78 -11.94 -7.24
N PRO A 958 -13.05 -12.34 -8.29
CA PRO A 958 -13.59 -13.18 -9.37
C PRO A 958 -14.04 -14.55 -8.86
N LEU A 959 -15.06 -15.09 -9.50
CA LEU A 959 -15.63 -16.39 -9.20
C LEU A 959 -14.75 -17.48 -9.83
N ALA A 960 -14.49 -18.56 -9.10
CA ALA A 960 -13.79 -19.71 -9.67
C ALA A 960 -14.81 -20.59 -10.42
N LEU A 961 -14.57 -20.78 -11.73
CA LEU A 961 -15.44 -21.56 -12.62
C LEU A 961 -14.76 -22.86 -13.01
N THR A 962 -15.50 -23.96 -12.98
CA THR A 962 -15.03 -25.27 -13.44
C THR A 962 -16.17 -26.13 -13.95
N SER A 963 -15.90 -27.39 -14.27
CA SER A 963 -16.91 -28.35 -14.67
C SER A 963 -16.84 -29.63 -13.85
N ASP A 964 -18.00 -30.22 -13.58
CA ASP A 964 -18.08 -31.54 -12.96
C ASP A 964 -17.75 -32.64 -13.99
N PRO A 965 -17.60 -33.91 -13.56
CA PRO A 965 -17.34 -35.03 -14.49
C PRO A 965 -18.45 -35.29 -15.52
N ARG A 966 -19.59 -34.59 -15.45
CA ARG A 966 -20.71 -34.65 -16.40
C ARG A 966 -20.72 -33.45 -17.35
N GLY A 967 -19.78 -32.51 -17.22
CA GLY A 967 -19.68 -31.31 -18.05
C GLY A 967 -20.60 -30.16 -17.63
N ARG A 968 -21.19 -30.20 -16.44
CA ARG A 968 -22.00 -29.11 -15.87
C ARG A 968 -21.08 -28.09 -15.20
N VAL A 969 -21.38 -26.80 -15.33
CA VAL A 969 -20.55 -25.75 -14.72
C VAL A 969 -20.73 -25.77 -13.19
N VAL A 970 -19.61 -25.68 -12.49
CA VAL A 970 -19.53 -25.48 -11.04
C VAL A 970 -18.96 -24.10 -10.80
N ILE A 971 -19.67 -23.33 -9.98
CA ILE A 971 -19.37 -21.95 -9.64
C ILE A 971 -19.01 -21.91 -8.16
N LEU A 972 -17.83 -21.41 -7.84
CA LEU A 972 -17.41 -21.13 -6.47
C LEU A 972 -17.30 -19.62 -6.27
N THR A 973 -17.87 -19.15 -5.17
CA THR A 973 -17.85 -17.74 -4.80
C THR A 973 -17.94 -17.61 -3.29
N GLY A 974 -17.49 -16.47 -2.77
CA GLY A 974 -17.65 -16.14 -1.36
C GLY A 974 -17.53 -14.65 -1.09
N THR A 975 -18.01 -14.26 0.08
CA THR A 975 -18.20 -12.84 0.44
C THR A 975 -17.12 -12.34 1.38
N GLY A 976 -16.87 -11.03 1.34
CA GLY A 976 -15.93 -10.38 2.24
C GLY A 976 -15.63 -8.96 1.80
N ASN A 977 -15.45 -8.07 2.77
CA ASN A 977 -15.11 -6.68 2.53
C ASN A 977 -13.72 -6.37 3.11
N ILE A 978 -12.69 -6.60 2.29
CA ILE A 978 -11.30 -6.36 2.70
C ILE A 978 -11.04 -4.90 3.12
N ASP A 979 -11.86 -3.94 2.69
CA ASP A 979 -11.75 -2.54 3.07
C ASP A 979 -12.22 -2.26 4.51
N VAL A 980 -13.01 -3.16 5.11
CA VAL A 980 -13.53 -3.04 6.47
C VAL A 980 -13.32 -4.36 7.23
N LEU A 981 -12.13 -4.55 7.80
CA LEU A 981 -11.76 -5.81 8.49
C LEU A 981 -12.25 -5.91 9.95
N ASP A 982 -12.64 -4.80 10.56
CA ASP A 982 -12.96 -4.72 12.00
C ASP A 982 -14.45 -4.94 12.31
N ASP A 983 -15.28 -5.24 11.31
CA ASP A 983 -16.69 -5.55 11.56
C ASP A 983 -16.86 -6.96 12.16
N SER A 984 -16.83 -7.01 13.50
CA SER A 984 -17.06 -8.24 14.28
C SER A 984 -18.45 -8.87 14.12
N THR A 985 -19.39 -8.20 13.44
CA THR A 985 -20.76 -8.65 13.23
C THR A 985 -21.06 -9.10 11.81
N ALA A 986 -20.12 -8.90 10.88
CA ALA A 986 -20.26 -9.36 9.51
C ALA A 986 -20.36 -10.89 9.45
N ILE A 987 -21.34 -11.37 8.70
CA ILE A 987 -21.53 -12.80 8.41
C ILE A 987 -21.13 -13.00 6.96
N ASN A 988 -20.13 -13.83 6.71
CA ASN A 988 -19.66 -14.14 5.37
C ASN A 988 -19.85 -15.61 5.04
N LYS A 989 -20.08 -15.91 3.75
CA LYS A 989 -20.34 -17.28 3.27
C LYS A 989 -19.47 -17.59 2.07
N VAL A 990 -19.05 -18.85 1.96
CA VAL A 990 -18.36 -19.41 0.79
C VAL A 990 -19.14 -20.62 0.30
N VAL A 991 -19.50 -20.65 -0.98
CA VAL A 991 -20.40 -21.64 -1.56
C VAL A 991 -19.83 -22.29 -2.81
N SER A 992 -20.21 -23.56 -3.04
CA SER A 992 -20.04 -24.25 -4.32
C SER A 992 -21.42 -24.60 -4.88
N VAL A 993 -21.73 -24.09 -6.07
CA VAL A 993 -23.01 -24.28 -6.74
C VAL A 993 -22.78 -24.93 -8.11
N THR A 994 -23.48 -26.02 -8.40
CA THR A 994 -23.49 -26.63 -9.74
C THR A 994 -24.73 -26.19 -10.51
N GLU A 995 -24.53 -25.63 -11.70
CA GLU A 995 -25.64 -25.35 -12.61
C GLU A 995 -26.18 -26.66 -13.23
N ASN A 996 -27.45 -26.66 -13.57
CA ASN A 996 -28.11 -27.77 -14.24
C ASN A 996 -29.07 -27.22 -15.29
N LEU A 997 -28.63 -27.25 -16.55
CA LEU A 997 -29.40 -26.74 -17.68
C LEU A 997 -30.24 -27.85 -18.31
N THR A 998 -31.47 -27.53 -18.66
CA THR A 998 -32.25 -28.33 -19.61
C THR A 998 -32.29 -27.62 -20.96
N PHE A 999 -32.32 -28.38 -22.04
CA PHE A 999 -32.29 -27.84 -23.39
C PHE A 999 -33.56 -28.24 -24.14
N ASP A 1000 -34.06 -27.32 -24.95
CA ASP A 1000 -35.19 -27.59 -25.83
C ASP A 1000 -34.77 -28.46 -27.04
N ILE A 1001 -35.72 -28.77 -27.92
CA ILE A 1001 -35.45 -29.60 -29.10
C ILE A 1001 -34.54 -28.92 -30.13
N GLY A 1002 -34.37 -27.60 -30.04
CA GLY A 1002 -33.50 -26.77 -30.87
C GLY A 1002 -32.10 -26.59 -30.30
N GLY A 1003 -31.84 -27.07 -29.07
CA GLY A 1003 -30.56 -26.94 -28.40
C GLY A 1003 -30.38 -25.61 -27.65
N ALA A 1004 -31.43 -24.78 -27.53
CA ALA A 1004 -31.43 -23.60 -26.67
C ALA A 1004 -31.72 -24.00 -25.22
N VAL A 1005 -31.29 -23.18 -24.26
CA VAL A 1005 -31.59 -23.39 -22.84
C VAL A 1005 -33.10 -23.22 -22.61
N ASP A 1006 -33.76 -24.26 -22.08
CA ASP A 1006 -35.20 -24.29 -21.77
C ASP A 1006 -35.46 -23.93 -20.30
N SER A 1007 -34.62 -24.45 -19.38
CA SER A 1007 -34.66 -24.08 -17.97
C SER A 1007 -33.27 -24.11 -17.34
N VAL A 1008 -33.03 -23.14 -16.45
CA VAL A 1008 -31.88 -23.14 -15.54
C VAL A 1008 -32.31 -23.75 -14.21
N ALA A 1009 -31.46 -24.58 -13.62
CA ALA A 1009 -31.60 -25.08 -12.26
C ALA A 1009 -30.23 -25.04 -11.58
N GLY A 1010 -30.21 -25.08 -10.25
CA GLY A 1010 -28.97 -25.06 -9.48
C GLY A 1010 -29.01 -26.08 -8.36
N ARG A 1011 -27.83 -26.57 -7.97
CA ARG A 1011 -27.63 -27.42 -6.79
C ARG A 1011 -26.52 -26.82 -5.94
N LEU A 1012 -26.82 -26.51 -4.68
CA LEU A 1012 -25.80 -26.19 -3.69
C LEU A 1012 -25.05 -27.48 -3.32
N ASN A 1013 -23.76 -27.56 -3.63
CA ASN A 1013 -22.94 -28.73 -3.29
C ASN A 1013 -22.57 -28.71 -1.81
N TRP A 1014 -22.05 -27.57 -1.34
CA TRP A 1014 -21.75 -27.31 0.05
C TRP A 1014 -21.71 -25.79 0.28
N GLU A 1015 -21.89 -25.38 1.53
CA GLU A 1015 -21.83 -24.01 2.01
C GLU A 1015 -20.99 -23.99 3.29
N ILE A 1016 -20.12 -22.99 3.40
CA ILE A 1016 -19.33 -22.70 4.60
C ILE A 1016 -19.73 -21.31 5.06
N GLU A 1017 -20.42 -21.25 6.18
CA GLU A 1017 -20.60 -20.02 6.95
C GLU A 1017 -19.31 -19.77 7.75
N LEU A 1018 -18.69 -18.63 7.48
CA LEU A 1018 -17.50 -18.16 8.19
C LEU A 1018 -17.91 -17.73 9.61
N GLU A 1019 -16.95 -17.70 10.54
CA GLU A 1019 -17.26 -17.26 11.91
C GLU A 1019 -17.61 -15.75 11.95
N ASP A 1020 -18.37 -15.31 12.95
CA ASP A 1020 -18.69 -13.88 13.14
C ASP A 1020 -17.43 -13.00 13.05
N GLY A 1021 -17.45 -12.00 12.16
CA GLY A 1021 -16.32 -11.10 11.91
C GLY A 1021 -15.15 -11.71 11.12
N GLU A 1022 -15.34 -12.89 10.54
CA GLU A 1022 -14.44 -13.46 9.55
C GLU A 1022 -14.91 -13.18 8.13
N GLN A 1023 -13.95 -12.90 7.25
CA GLN A 1023 -14.21 -12.54 5.86
C GLN A 1023 -13.14 -13.08 4.92
N MET A 1024 -13.49 -13.24 3.64
CA MET A 1024 -12.54 -13.58 2.59
C MET A 1024 -11.58 -12.43 2.29
N THR A 1025 -10.31 -12.75 2.07
CA THR A 1025 -9.21 -11.79 1.85
C THR A 1025 -8.55 -11.89 0.47
N GLY A 1026 -9.09 -12.72 -0.42
CA GLY A 1026 -8.56 -12.96 -1.75
C GLY A 1026 -9.50 -13.80 -2.62
N PRO A 1027 -9.16 -14.01 -3.91
CA PRO A 1027 -9.92 -14.89 -4.79
C PRO A 1027 -9.86 -16.37 -4.35
N ILE A 1028 -10.80 -17.16 -4.86
CA ILE A 1028 -10.81 -18.61 -4.67
C ILE A 1028 -9.88 -19.26 -5.70
N GLU A 1029 -8.95 -20.06 -5.22
CA GLU A 1029 -7.98 -20.77 -6.05
C GLU A 1029 -8.44 -22.19 -6.31
N LEU A 1030 -8.62 -22.52 -7.59
CA LEU A 1030 -8.99 -23.87 -8.01
C LEU A 1030 -7.82 -24.54 -8.73
N PHE A 1031 -7.32 -25.63 -8.16
CA PHE A 1031 -6.20 -26.38 -8.71
C PHE A 1031 -6.45 -27.89 -8.63
N GLY A 1032 -6.57 -28.56 -9.78
CA GLY A 1032 -6.71 -30.03 -9.82
C GLY A 1032 -7.96 -30.58 -9.10
N GLY A 1033 -9.06 -29.81 -9.03
CA GLY A 1033 -10.26 -30.16 -8.26
C GLY A 1033 -10.16 -29.86 -6.76
N GLN A 1034 -9.09 -29.19 -6.36
CA GLN A 1034 -8.86 -28.70 -5.00
C GLN A 1034 -9.14 -27.20 -4.96
N VAL A 1035 -9.79 -26.75 -3.89
CA VAL A 1035 -10.19 -25.36 -3.66
C VAL A 1035 -9.40 -24.85 -2.48
N PHE A 1036 -8.74 -23.71 -2.64
CA PHE A 1036 -8.03 -23.01 -1.57
C PHE A 1036 -8.49 -21.56 -1.50
N PHE A 1037 -8.62 -21.02 -0.29
CA PHE A 1037 -8.89 -19.60 -0.08
C PHE A 1037 -8.42 -19.14 1.30
N GLY A 1038 -8.06 -17.86 1.39
CA GLY A 1038 -7.66 -17.21 2.64
C GLY A 1038 -8.83 -16.44 3.25
N THR A 1039 -8.87 -16.44 4.58
CA THR A 1039 -9.78 -15.59 5.35
C THR A 1039 -9.01 -14.84 6.43
N PHE A 1040 -9.63 -13.79 6.96
CA PHE A 1040 -9.17 -13.10 8.15
C PHE A 1040 -10.31 -12.97 9.13
N LYS A 1041 -10.07 -13.44 10.35
CA LYS A 1041 -11.00 -13.30 11.45
C LYS A 1041 -10.52 -12.19 12.37
N SER A 1042 -11.33 -11.13 12.50
CA SER A 1042 -11.09 -10.09 13.48
C SER A 1042 -11.08 -10.67 14.90
N ALA A 1043 -10.09 -10.29 15.70
CA ALA A 1043 -10.12 -10.53 17.14
C ALA A 1043 -10.89 -9.39 17.81
N ASN A 1044 -11.79 -9.75 18.73
CA ASN A 1044 -12.46 -8.77 19.57
C ASN A 1044 -11.47 -8.16 20.58
N GLY A 1045 -10.75 -7.12 20.15
CA GLY A 1045 -10.12 -6.17 21.05
C GLY A 1045 -11.17 -5.67 22.04
N THR A 1046 -10.80 -5.60 23.31
CA THR A 1046 -11.68 -5.03 24.34
C THR A 1046 -11.34 -3.55 24.49
N ALA A 1047 -12.25 -2.78 25.10
CA ALA A 1047 -11.94 -1.39 25.47
C ALA A 1047 -10.78 -1.27 26.48
N ILE A 1048 -10.25 -2.38 27.01
CA ILE A 1048 -9.13 -2.48 27.95
C ILE A 1048 -7.83 -2.91 27.24
N ASP A 1049 -7.92 -3.87 26.32
CA ASP A 1049 -6.81 -4.40 25.53
C ASP A 1049 -7.29 -4.58 24.08
N ALA A 1050 -6.86 -3.66 23.22
CA ALA A 1050 -7.20 -3.59 21.80
C ALA A 1050 -6.07 -4.13 20.90
N CYS A 1051 -5.00 -4.69 21.47
CA CYS A 1051 -3.87 -5.21 20.71
C CYS A 1051 -4.18 -6.42 19.81
N PRO A 1052 -5.01 -7.40 20.22
CA PRO A 1052 -5.37 -8.51 19.34
C PRO A 1052 -6.02 -7.98 18.05
N PHE A 1053 -5.46 -8.32 16.88
CA PHE A 1053 -6.02 -7.95 15.57
C PHE A 1053 -7.00 -8.99 15.07
N GLY A 1054 -6.62 -10.24 15.27
CA GLY A 1054 -7.23 -11.33 14.55
C GLY A 1054 -6.19 -12.33 14.14
N GLY A 1055 -6.61 -13.28 13.33
CA GLY A 1055 -5.70 -14.21 12.69
C GLY A 1055 -6.25 -14.59 11.34
N SER A 1056 -5.35 -14.79 10.39
CA SER A 1056 -5.72 -15.36 9.11
C SER A 1056 -5.90 -16.87 9.21
N ARG A 1057 -6.72 -17.40 8.32
CA ARG A 1057 -6.93 -18.84 8.16
C ARG A 1057 -6.87 -19.22 6.70
N ILE A 1058 -6.49 -20.46 6.44
CA ILE A 1058 -6.39 -21.03 5.10
C ILE A 1058 -7.35 -22.20 5.03
N PHE A 1059 -8.26 -22.17 4.07
CA PHE A 1059 -9.16 -23.27 3.80
C PHE A 1059 -8.66 -24.10 2.61
N GLY A 1060 -8.89 -25.40 2.68
CA GLY A 1060 -8.51 -26.34 1.61
C GLY A 1060 -9.43 -27.56 1.55
N LEU A 1061 -10.18 -27.66 0.46
CA LEU A 1061 -11.29 -28.62 0.32
C LEU A 1061 -11.59 -28.98 -1.13
N ASN A 1062 -12.37 -30.04 -1.37
CA ASN A 1062 -12.78 -30.44 -2.72
C ASN A 1062 -13.90 -29.53 -3.25
N TYR A 1063 -13.84 -29.17 -4.55
CA TYR A 1063 -14.88 -28.35 -5.20
C TYR A 1063 -16.28 -28.97 -5.19
N LEU A 1064 -16.38 -30.30 -5.04
CA LEU A 1064 -17.63 -31.04 -4.89
C LEU A 1064 -17.79 -31.61 -3.47
N ASP A 1065 -19.02 -31.95 -3.12
CA ASP A 1065 -19.36 -32.64 -1.89
C ASP A 1065 -18.96 -34.12 -1.88
N ASP A 1066 -18.90 -34.71 -0.68
CA ASP A 1066 -18.60 -36.12 -0.50
C ASP A 1066 -19.65 -36.98 -1.24
N PRO A 1067 -19.27 -37.84 -2.19
CA PRO A 1067 -20.21 -38.69 -2.92
C PRO A 1067 -20.97 -39.68 -2.01
N THR A 1068 -20.53 -39.87 -0.77
CA THR A 1068 -21.17 -40.71 0.25
C THR A 1068 -22.01 -39.93 1.26
N SER A 1069 -21.87 -38.60 1.32
CA SER A 1069 -22.57 -37.70 2.23
C SER A 1069 -22.82 -36.36 1.54
N ALA A 1070 -23.97 -36.25 0.87
CA ALA A 1070 -24.33 -35.03 0.14
C ALA A 1070 -24.31 -33.81 1.07
N GLY A 1071 -23.82 -32.66 0.57
CA GLY A 1071 -23.74 -31.42 1.35
C GLY A 1071 -22.47 -31.30 2.20
N THR A 1072 -21.72 -32.39 2.37
CA THR A 1072 -20.54 -32.41 3.23
C THR A 1072 -19.29 -32.10 2.39
N PRO A 1073 -18.53 -31.03 2.67
CA PRO A 1073 -17.26 -30.78 1.99
C PRO A 1073 -16.22 -31.86 2.35
N VAL A 1074 -15.25 -32.09 1.46
CA VAL A 1074 -14.15 -33.06 1.69
C VAL A 1074 -12.86 -32.30 2.04
N PRO A 1075 -12.24 -32.55 3.21
CA PRO A 1075 -11.04 -31.82 3.63
C PRO A 1075 -9.81 -32.26 2.82
N LEU A 1076 -8.93 -31.31 2.50
CA LEU A 1076 -7.69 -31.58 1.76
C LEU A 1076 -6.42 -31.24 2.55
N LEU A 1077 -6.54 -30.45 3.62
CA LEU A 1077 -5.40 -30.04 4.43
C LEU A 1077 -5.15 -31.04 5.55
N VAL A 1078 -3.96 -30.93 6.14
CA VAL A 1078 -3.52 -31.75 7.27
C VAL A 1078 -3.02 -30.81 8.36
N ASP A 1079 -3.60 -30.94 9.56
CA ASP A 1079 -3.24 -30.12 10.73
C ASP A 1079 -1.85 -30.49 11.28
N SER A 1080 -1.37 -29.70 12.24
CA SER A 1080 -0.10 -29.93 12.96
C SER A 1080 -0.01 -31.28 13.69
N LEU A 1081 -1.15 -31.94 13.93
CA LEU A 1081 -1.28 -33.26 14.55
C LEU A 1081 -1.46 -34.40 13.54
N SER A 1082 -1.31 -34.10 12.24
CA SER A 1082 -1.48 -35.04 11.12
C SER A 1082 -2.90 -35.58 10.91
N ASN A 1083 -3.93 -34.85 11.33
CA ASN A 1083 -5.33 -35.15 11.02
C ASN A 1083 -5.81 -34.36 9.79
N PRO A 1084 -6.70 -34.95 8.97
CA PRO A 1084 -7.38 -34.19 7.90
C PRO A 1084 -8.19 -33.02 8.48
N THR A 1085 -8.01 -31.83 7.92
CA THR A 1085 -8.70 -30.60 8.33
C THR A 1085 -9.14 -29.80 7.10
N PHE A 1086 -10.17 -28.98 7.27
CA PHE A 1086 -10.61 -28.01 6.26
C PHE A 1086 -9.85 -26.69 6.35
N VAL A 1087 -9.29 -26.40 7.53
CA VAL A 1087 -8.75 -25.10 7.89
C VAL A 1087 -7.41 -25.24 8.61
N LEU A 1088 -6.46 -24.37 8.28
CA LEU A 1088 -5.23 -24.14 9.03
C LEU A 1088 -5.31 -22.75 9.66
N ASP A 1089 -4.97 -22.65 10.95
CA ASP A 1089 -4.95 -21.40 11.71
C ASP A 1089 -3.60 -21.18 12.41
N GLN A 1090 -3.53 -20.19 13.32
CA GLN A 1090 -2.34 -19.88 14.10
C GLN A 1090 -1.75 -21.04 14.92
N ASN A 1091 -2.56 -22.04 15.30
CA ASN A 1091 -2.08 -23.22 16.02
C ASN A 1091 -1.28 -24.16 15.11
N ASP A 1092 -1.61 -24.17 13.81
CA ASP A 1092 -0.92 -24.97 12.80
C ASP A 1092 0.23 -24.20 12.14
N LEU A 1093 0.00 -22.92 11.86
CA LEU A 1093 0.93 -21.99 11.23
C LEU A 1093 1.03 -20.71 12.07
N PRO A 1094 1.99 -20.62 13.03
CA PRO A 1094 2.11 -19.47 13.95
C PRO A 1094 2.23 -18.11 13.26
N GLN A 1095 2.72 -18.07 12.02
CA GLN A 1095 2.81 -16.86 11.19
C GLN A 1095 1.46 -16.25 10.78
N LEU A 1096 0.34 -16.96 11.02
CA LEU A 1096 -1.02 -16.45 10.77
C LEU A 1096 -1.61 -15.67 11.97
N GLU A 1097 -0.94 -15.69 13.13
CA GLU A 1097 -1.37 -14.93 14.32
C GLU A 1097 -1.12 -13.43 14.12
N ASN A 1098 -2.14 -12.60 14.35
CA ASN A 1098 -2.12 -11.15 14.13
C ASN A 1098 -1.61 -10.77 12.73
N ALA A 1099 -1.77 -11.65 11.75
CA ALA A 1099 -1.36 -11.43 10.37
C ALA A 1099 -2.56 -11.46 9.44
N LEU A 1100 -2.60 -10.51 8.49
CA LEU A 1100 -3.54 -10.52 7.38
C LEU A 1100 -2.88 -11.20 6.18
N LEU A 1101 -3.43 -12.34 5.79
CA LEU A 1101 -3.10 -13.06 4.56
C LEU A 1101 -3.94 -12.52 3.39
N VAL A 1102 -3.28 -11.99 2.36
CA VAL A 1102 -3.92 -11.50 1.13
C VAL A 1102 -3.30 -12.16 -0.11
N GLY A 1103 -4.11 -12.26 -1.17
CA GLY A 1103 -3.64 -12.77 -2.46
C GLY A 1103 -3.13 -14.21 -2.41
N LEU A 1104 -3.77 -15.07 -1.60
CA LEU A 1104 -3.46 -16.49 -1.56
C LEU A 1104 -3.69 -17.10 -2.94
N GLN A 1105 -2.64 -17.62 -3.56
CA GLN A 1105 -2.68 -18.23 -4.88
C GLN A 1105 -1.94 -19.58 -4.90
N VAL A 1106 -2.33 -20.46 -5.83
CA VAL A 1106 -1.52 -21.63 -6.15
C VAL A 1106 -0.47 -21.23 -7.18
N ALA A 1107 0.79 -21.38 -6.82
CA ALA A 1107 1.88 -21.05 -7.70
C ALA A 1107 2.86 -22.21 -7.85
N GLN A 1108 3.39 -22.34 -9.06
CA GLN A 1108 4.42 -23.32 -9.36
C GLN A 1108 5.75 -22.79 -8.83
N ALA A 1109 6.45 -23.61 -8.05
CA ALA A 1109 7.80 -23.28 -7.62
C ALA A 1109 8.72 -23.13 -8.86
N PRO A 1110 9.71 -22.22 -8.78
CA PRO A 1110 10.72 -22.06 -9.80
C PRO A 1110 11.33 -23.40 -10.26
N VAL A 1111 11.62 -23.56 -11.56
CA VAL A 1111 12.14 -24.80 -12.14
C VAL A 1111 13.50 -24.59 -12.79
N CYS A 1112 14.49 -25.32 -12.30
CA CYS A 1112 15.79 -25.37 -12.93
C CYS A 1112 15.81 -26.37 -14.09
N VAL A 1113 16.12 -25.89 -15.28
CA VAL A 1113 16.23 -26.70 -16.50
C VAL A 1113 17.70 -26.80 -16.91
N THR A 1114 18.20 -28.03 -17.05
CA THR A 1114 19.52 -28.28 -17.67
C THR A 1114 19.34 -28.65 -19.13
N THR A 1115 20.03 -27.93 -20.01
CA THR A 1115 19.96 -28.14 -21.47
C THR A 1115 21.23 -28.80 -22.00
N THR A 1116 21.10 -29.50 -23.13
CA THR A 1116 22.23 -29.99 -23.92
C THR A 1116 22.05 -29.61 -25.38
N SER A 1117 23.13 -29.17 -26.02
CA SER A 1117 23.12 -28.87 -27.45
C SER A 1117 23.09 -30.15 -28.27
N ILE A 1118 22.03 -30.35 -29.05
CA ILE A 1118 21.89 -31.45 -29.99
C ILE A 1118 22.02 -30.88 -31.42
N PRO A 1119 22.89 -31.43 -32.27
CA PRO A 1119 22.95 -31.03 -33.67
C PRO A 1119 21.71 -31.54 -34.40
N ILE A 1120 20.98 -30.64 -35.05
CA ILE A 1120 19.81 -30.95 -35.89
C ILE A 1120 20.16 -30.63 -37.34
N VAL A 1121 19.79 -31.52 -38.24
CA VAL A 1121 19.95 -31.31 -39.69
C VAL A 1121 18.56 -31.06 -40.25
N ASP A 1122 18.36 -29.90 -40.88
CA ASP A 1122 17.14 -29.60 -41.62
C ASP A 1122 16.97 -30.65 -42.74
N PRO A 1123 15.84 -31.38 -42.78
CA PRO A 1123 15.64 -32.45 -43.75
C PRO A 1123 15.37 -31.99 -45.19
N PHE A 1124 15.11 -30.69 -45.41
CA PHE A 1124 14.76 -30.12 -46.70
C PHE A 1124 15.93 -29.40 -47.38
N ASP A 1125 16.81 -28.73 -46.62
CA ASP A 1125 17.97 -28.02 -47.19
C ASP A 1125 19.34 -28.57 -46.75
N GLY A 1126 19.37 -29.48 -45.76
CA GLY A 1126 20.58 -30.12 -45.26
C GLY A 1126 21.45 -29.21 -44.39
N THR A 1127 20.96 -28.04 -43.99
CA THR A 1127 21.66 -27.16 -43.04
C THR A 1127 21.70 -27.76 -41.65
N THR A 1128 22.85 -27.66 -41.00
CA THR A 1128 23.08 -28.14 -39.63
C THR A 1128 22.95 -26.98 -38.65
N GLY A 1129 21.94 -27.02 -37.78
CA GLY A 1129 21.80 -26.18 -36.60
C GLY A 1129 22.14 -26.93 -35.31
N THR A 1130 22.24 -26.21 -34.20
CA THR A 1130 22.30 -26.80 -32.84
C THR A 1130 21.09 -26.33 -32.07
N LEU A 1131 20.30 -27.26 -31.55
CA LEU A 1131 19.12 -26.98 -30.75
C LEU A 1131 19.41 -27.35 -29.30
N GLN A 1132 19.15 -26.41 -28.38
CA GLN A 1132 19.28 -26.64 -26.94
C GLN A 1132 18.07 -27.43 -26.46
N MET A 1133 18.26 -28.72 -26.14
CA MET A 1133 17.17 -29.55 -25.63
C MET A 1133 17.30 -29.74 -24.12
N PRO A 1134 16.22 -29.58 -23.35
CA PRO A 1134 16.21 -29.86 -21.92
C PRO A 1134 16.44 -31.37 -21.68
N VAL A 1135 17.36 -31.72 -20.79
CA VAL A 1135 17.73 -33.11 -20.45
C VAL A 1135 17.45 -33.50 -19.00
N ALA A 1136 17.36 -32.54 -18.08
CA ALA A 1136 16.84 -32.76 -16.74
C ALA A 1136 16.23 -31.47 -16.17
N THR A 1137 15.21 -31.63 -15.33
CA THR A 1137 14.56 -30.53 -14.60
C THR A 1137 14.57 -30.83 -13.10
N SER A 1138 14.50 -29.79 -12.26
CA SER A 1138 14.37 -29.93 -10.80
C SER A 1138 13.05 -30.58 -10.35
N GLY A 1139 12.11 -30.83 -11.29
CA GLY A 1139 10.74 -31.22 -11.00
C GLY A 1139 9.84 -30.01 -10.81
N ARG A 1140 8.52 -30.18 -11.04
CA ARG A 1140 7.52 -29.16 -10.76
C ARG A 1140 6.98 -29.40 -9.35
N GLU A 1141 7.19 -28.44 -8.47
CA GLU A 1141 6.57 -28.40 -7.15
C GLU A 1141 5.54 -27.28 -7.14
N TYR A 1142 4.46 -27.43 -6.37
CA TYR A 1142 3.40 -26.43 -6.24
C TYR A 1142 3.31 -26.00 -4.78
N LYS A 1143 3.13 -24.70 -4.57
CA LYS A 1143 3.01 -24.10 -3.25
C LYS A 1143 1.81 -23.16 -3.25
N LEU A 1144 1.15 -23.06 -2.09
CA LEU A 1144 0.30 -21.92 -1.77
C LEU A 1144 1.20 -20.75 -1.39
N MET A 1145 0.99 -19.62 -2.04
CA MET A 1145 1.72 -18.38 -1.80
C MET A 1145 0.77 -17.21 -1.55
N GLY A 1146 1.09 -16.37 -0.59
CA GLY A 1146 0.31 -15.17 -0.29
C GLY A 1146 1.09 -14.20 0.59
N HIS A 1147 0.72 -12.92 0.55
CA HIS A 1147 1.34 -11.89 1.36
C HIS A 1147 0.76 -11.91 2.78
N LEU A 1148 1.63 -11.85 3.79
CA LEU A 1148 1.31 -11.73 5.20
C LEU A 1148 1.72 -10.34 5.68
N SER A 1149 0.74 -9.49 5.96
CA SER A 1149 0.94 -8.19 6.59
C SER A 1149 0.69 -8.29 8.11
N GLY A 1150 1.43 -7.54 8.93
CA GLY A 1150 1.26 -7.50 10.40
C GLY A 1150 1.87 -8.66 11.20
N SER A 1151 2.47 -9.66 10.54
CA SER A 1151 3.11 -10.79 11.24
C SER A 1151 4.38 -10.38 12.00
N ALA A 1152 4.64 -10.95 13.17
CA ALA A 1152 5.87 -10.75 13.98
C ALA A 1152 7.17 -11.31 13.33
N GLY A 1153 7.15 -11.56 12.02
CA GLY A 1153 8.32 -12.00 11.26
C GLY A 1153 9.34 -10.88 11.10
N VAL A 1154 10.62 -11.25 11.00
CA VAL A 1154 11.70 -10.31 10.67
C VAL A 1154 11.35 -9.68 9.30
N PRO A 1155 11.25 -8.34 9.18
CA PRO A 1155 11.06 -7.70 7.89
C PRO A 1155 12.16 -8.18 6.94
N VAL A 1156 11.75 -8.70 5.79
CA VAL A 1156 12.69 -9.05 4.72
C VAL A 1156 12.85 -7.77 3.90
N ASN A 1157 13.86 -6.95 4.25
CA ASN A 1157 14.19 -5.67 3.60
C ASN A 1157 13.29 -4.47 4.02
N GLN A 1158 13.13 -3.47 3.13
CA GLN A 1158 12.30 -2.27 3.35
C GLN A 1158 10.79 -2.60 3.42
N LEU A 1159 10.41 -3.80 3.00
CA LEU A 1159 9.06 -4.33 3.10
C LEU A 1159 8.82 -5.00 4.45
N ALA A 1160 7.66 -4.74 5.04
CA ALA A 1160 7.17 -5.48 6.19
C ALA A 1160 6.02 -6.43 5.80
N ILE A 1161 6.08 -6.89 4.56
CA ILE A 1161 5.27 -7.97 4.00
C ILE A 1161 6.12 -9.23 4.07
N ASN A 1162 5.62 -10.27 4.73
CA ASN A 1162 6.20 -11.60 4.69
C ASN A 1162 5.46 -12.45 3.64
N ILE A 1163 6.07 -13.51 3.13
CA ILE A 1163 5.41 -14.42 2.19
C ILE A 1163 5.11 -15.73 2.91
N LEU A 1164 3.84 -16.09 2.93
CA LEU A 1164 3.42 -17.44 3.28
C LEU A 1164 3.82 -18.37 2.14
N GLU A 1165 4.64 -19.39 2.41
CA GLU A 1165 4.86 -20.50 1.48
C GLU A 1165 4.45 -21.82 2.13
N GLN A 1166 3.43 -22.49 1.58
CA GLN A 1166 3.00 -23.80 2.05
C GLN A 1166 2.97 -24.81 0.90
N GLY A 1167 3.77 -25.86 0.98
CA GLY A 1167 3.81 -26.91 -0.05
C GLY A 1167 2.49 -27.65 -0.18
N ILE A 1168 2.04 -27.87 -1.41
CA ILE A 1168 0.85 -28.67 -1.73
C ILE A 1168 1.21 -29.85 -2.63
N GLN A 1169 0.37 -30.89 -2.58
CA GLN A 1169 0.58 -32.05 -3.44
C GLN A 1169 0.22 -31.72 -4.89
N ALA A 1170 1.06 -32.16 -5.82
CA ALA A 1170 0.75 -32.07 -7.24
C ALA A 1170 -0.49 -32.93 -7.58
N PRO A 1171 -1.30 -32.55 -8.57
CA PRO A 1171 -2.50 -33.31 -8.94
C PRO A 1171 -2.14 -34.73 -9.41
N GLU A 1172 -2.98 -35.72 -9.09
CA GLU A 1172 -2.77 -37.12 -9.54
C GLU A 1172 -2.83 -37.28 -11.08
N ALA A 1173 -3.37 -36.29 -11.81
CA ALA A 1173 -3.36 -36.22 -13.26
C ALA A 1173 -3.30 -34.77 -13.77
N PHE A 1174 -2.26 -34.43 -14.55
CA PHE A 1174 -2.29 -33.25 -15.41
C PHE A 1174 -3.25 -33.54 -16.57
N THR A 1175 -4.51 -33.15 -16.41
CA THR A 1175 -5.40 -33.02 -17.57
C THR A 1175 -5.18 -31.61 -18.09
N VAL A 1176 -4.27 -31.44 -19.04
CA VAL A 1176 -4.32 -30.28 -19.93
C VAL A 1176 -5.62 -30.43 -20.68
N VAL A 1177 -6.64 -29.65 -20.32
CA VAL A 1177 -7.79 -29.48 -21.20
C VAL A 1177 -7.30 -28.57 -22.31
N SER A 1178 -6.56 -29.14 -23.28
CA SER A 1178 -6.54 -28.54 -24.60
C SER A 1178 -7.99 -28.65 -25.07
N GLY A 1179 -8.57 -27.53 -25.51
CA GLY A 1179 -9.97 -27.46 -25.87
C GLY A 1179 -10.31 -28.61 -26.83
N MET A 1180 -11.05 -29.60 -26.36
CA MET A 1180 -11.67 -30.61 -27.22
C MET A 1180 -12.81 -29.92 -27.97
N ALA A 1181 -12.44 -29.12 -28.97
CA ALA A 1181 -13.33 -28.58 -29.97
C ALA A 1181 -12.76 -28.86 -31.36
N ASP A 1182 -12.36 -30.11 -31.60
CA ASP A 1182 -12.06 -30.58 -32.96
C ASP A 1182 -12.33 -32.08 -33.08
N THR A 1183 -13.60 -32.45 -33.00
CA THR A 1183 -14.13 -33.60 -33.75
C THR A 1183 -15.63 -33.41 -33.99
N LEU A 1184 -15.96 -33.14 -35.26
CA LEU A 1184 -17.28 -33.17 -35.89
C LEU A 1184 -18.20 -31.98 -35.63
N GLU A 1185 -18.19 -30.97 -36.51
CA GLU A 1185 -19.14 -30.85 -37.65
C GLU A 1185 -18.64 -29.87 -38.72
#